data_AF-A0A2E3ZG74-F1
#
_entry.id   AF-A0A2E3ZG74-F1
#
_cell.length_a   1.000
_cell.length_b   1.000
_cell.length_c   1.000
_cell.angle_alpha   90.00
_cell.angle_beta   90.00
_cell.angle_gamma   90.00
#
_symmetry.space_group_name_H-M   'P 1'
#
loop_
_entity.id
_entity.type
_entity.pdbx_description
1 polymer ?
#
loop_
_entity_poly.entity_id
_entity_poly.type
_entity_poly.pdbx_seq_one_letter_code
_entity_poly.pdbx_strand_id
1 'polypeptide(L)'
;MREARKQKTLGTLVVLLLMSVAIPVISADPPPGSPEVTNTICDDIPGTGFPYPDATICDDWDWTDDETPGSNWVESEYAIEMNSLTEFTLDMEFAIHEFNRTAIGLDSVDLGSNSTLSDGMPADYIRNYFPLPTDPTDPSGPTVKDTLLTEFGNVVETALTAAFGSSTGISVEYRQSIDVAGAPITCTDDPEQDSADEDSALPEDAYNPPICMRVVLTVQSDSSNYGLGAGQEDNERLARGLLTMGTKIDTNFTLVAEQGHLVSYDLTPPPYANFEVLDAIGVEVQRFENLFEYNAGLWVLDNRDATDGDGAEEIESEIRVSRRETTTKTVQLGSDDEAMSIEIEIDASDDSAAVATLSLSVNHLDASMLSTWGIQPFDSGIDMPWITSDGIRMLQENGYVDMNDLVDMVPVDDFANSFTSMMETPVTFSEVIFSPPDMTSGLDFTHIPEVTCAELSPTGFCVEGQYAMNGTYPIRLETTSSEMNLDVIDIATRLLDVTDTNGDPLDISFIEDQDLALLMNVLSVEKEVDPDMIGDFIPETLPPADITIRLLLPDWIRSTSDSPEMIELVYVNEGSEAEEVGITGPNPWPWEHALCYETTDCTDASEDVFCLSTWRTCIRSEVDLDLSSLSIKEFSGEVEMDLEASVRVHIHRIGLPESLDDDVPYVSVESIPSDLIRHVIALGDEREGGLLTGLVDTPILPLGDVDHYLEVSDQGFQNLSIALTQ
;
A
#
# COMPACT_ATOMS: atom_id res chain seq x y z
N MET A 1 93.05 -24.49 72.30
CA MET A 1 92.18 -24.56 73.50
C MET A 1 92.15 -23.20 74.15
N ARG A 2 90.95 -22.70 74.48
CA ARG A 2 90.68 -21.56 75.38
C ARG A 2 91.58 -20.33 75.23
N GLU A 3 91.30 -19.50 74.21
CA GLU A 3 91.40 -18.02 74.34
C GLU A 3 90.94 -17.24 73.09
N ALA A 4 90.64 -17.89 71.97
CA ALA A 4 90.19 -17.19 70.74
C ALA A 4 88.66 -17.00 70.60
N ARG A 5 87.88 -17.13 71.69
CA ARG A 5 86.40 -17.06 71.65
C ARG A 5 85.78 -15.93 72.47
N LYS A 6 86.56 -14.93 72.91
CA LYS A 6 86.07 -13.77 73.68
C LYS A 6 86.38 -12.39 73.08
N GLN A 7 86.92 -12.32 71.87
CA GLN A 7 87.28 -11.04 71.22
C GLN A 7 86.61 -10.80 69.86
N LYS A 8 85.71 -11.69 69.44
CA LYS A 8 84.85 -11.52 68.24
C LYS A 8 83.38 -11.18 68.54
N THR A 9 83.04 -10.98 69.81
CA THR A 9 81.66 -10.64 70.26
C THR A 9 81.52 -9.20 70.74
N LEU A 10 82.61 -8.43 70.80
CA LEU A 10 82.58 -7.00 71.16
C LEU A 10 82.73 -6.08 69.94
N GLY A 11 83.37 -6.55 68.86
CA GLY A 11 83.50 -5.79 67.60
C GLY A 11 82.23 -5.76 66.75
N THR A 12 81.36 -6.78 66.88
CA THR A 12 80.09 -6.85 66.14
C THR A 12 78.96 -6.08 66.83
N LEU A 13 79.06 -5.83 68.14
CA LEU A 13 78.04 -5.09 68.89
C LEU A 13 78.19 -3.57 68.73
N VAL A 14 79.41 -3.06 68.50
CA VAL A 14 79.66 -1.62 68.30
C VAL A 14 79.36 -1.16 66.87
N VAL A 15 79.46 -2.05 65.87
CA VAL A 15 79.04 -1.74 64.48
C VAL A 15 77.51 -1.81 64.32
N LEU A 16 76.82 -2.67 65.09
CA LEU A 16 75.35 -2.71 65.12
C LEU A 16 74.72 -1.57 65.94
N LEU A 17 75.44 -0.99 66.92
CA LEU A 17 74.93 0.13 67.74
C LEU A 17 75.24 1.53 67.16
N LEU A 18 76.05 1.61 66.10
CA LEU A 18 76.39 2.85 65.38
C LEU A 18 75.69 2.97 64.01
N MET A 19 74.95 1.94 63.58
CA MET A 19 74.04 2.01 62.42
C MET A 19 72.58 2.33 62.82
N SER A 20 72.29 2.57 64.11
CA SER A 20 70.94 2.86 64.61
C SER A 20 70.67 4.36 64.86
N VAL A 21 71.40 5.29 64.23
CA VAL A 21 71.19 6.76 64.38
C VAL A 21 71.19 7.49 63.03
N ALA A 22 70.96 6.80 61.91
CA ALA A 22 70.74 7.44 60.61
C ALA A 22 69.85 6.54 59.74
N ILE A 23 68.59 6.43 60.13
CA ILE A 23 67.50 6.03 59.25
C ILE A 23 66.57 7.23 59.27
N PRO A 24 66.24 7.89 58.13
CA PRO A 24 65.06 8.74 58.11
C PRO A 24 63.91 7.85 58.57
N VAL A 25 63.17 8.29 59.58
CA VAL A 25 61.94 7.63 59.99
C VAL A 25 61.07 7.61 58.73
N ILE A 26 61.02 6.46 58.04
CA ILE A 26 59.88 6.13 57.22
C ILE A 26 58.78 5.98 58.26
N SER A 27 57.93 7.00 58.33
CA SER A 27 56.69 6.91 59.07
C SER A 27 56.01 5.65 58.56
N ALA A 28 55.73 4.72 59.46
CA ALA A 28 54.73 3.72 59.16
C ALA A 28 53.42 4.49 58.95
N ASP A 29 52.68 4.19 57.88
CA ASP A 29 51.29 4.62 57.79
C ASP A 29 50.61 4.30 59.12
N PRO A 30 49.88 5.28 59.68
CA PRO A 30 49.15 5.05 60.91
C PRO A 30 48.05 3.99 60.69
N PRO A 31 47.57 3.35 61.77
CA PRO A 31 46.49 2.38 61.69
C PRO A 31 45.20 3.04 61.15
N PRO A 32 44.32 2.29 60.45
CA PRO A 32 43.05 2.83 59.94
C PRO A 32 42.22 3.48 61.06
N GLY A 33 41.72 4.70 60.82
CA GLY A 33 40.88 5.48 61.75
C GLY A 33 41.62 6.53 62.60
N SER A 34 42.69 7.15 62.09
CA SER A 34 43.28 8.37 62.67
C SER A 34 43.21 9.52 61.66
N PRO A 35 42.87 10.75 62.10
CA PRO A 35 42.62 11.87 61.21
C PRO A 35 43.95 12.34 60.62
N GLU A 36 44.08 12.26 59.32
CA GLU A 36 45.08 13.05 58.60
C GLU A 36 44.60 13.31 57.16
N VAL A 37 43.36 13.79 57.00
CA VAL A 37 43.03 14.67 55.88
C VAL A 37 43.68 16.02 56.24
N THR A 38 44.66 16.46 55.45
CA THR A 38 45.27 17.78 55.66
C THR A 38 44.52 18.88 54.91
N ASN A 39 43.44 18.51 54.22
CA ASN A 39 42.61 19.37 53.43
C ASN A 39 41.81 20.37 54.29
N THR A 40 42.31 21.61 54.36
CA THR A 40 41.56 22.77 54.89
C THR A 40 40.98 23.63 53.76
N ILE A 41 40.95 23.13 52.52
CA ILE A 41 40.55 23.94 51.36
C ILE A 41 39.05 24.19 51.39
N CYS A 42 38.27 23.24 51.90
CA CYS A 42 36.82 23.35 52.09
C CYS A 42 36.39 24.17 53.31
N ASP A 43 37.34 24.56 54.18
CA ASP A 43 37.06 25.29 55.43
C ASP A 43 36.70 26.76 55.22
N ASP A 44 36.93 27.33 54.03
CA ASP A 44 36.71 28.74 53.72
C ASP A 44 35.64 28.94 52.64
N ILE A 45 34.88 30.03 52.74
CA ILE A 45 33.91 30.44 51.71
C ILE A 45 34.69 30.93 50.47
N PRO A 46 34.46 30.32 49.28
CA PRO A 46 35.16 30.66 48.05
C PRO A 46 35.21 32.17 47.77
N GLY A 47 36.38 32.68 47.43
CA GLY A 47 36.57 34.08 47.00
C GLY A 47 36.51 35.13 48.11
N THR A 48 36.23 34.73 49.36
CA THR A 48 36.09 35.67 50.48
C THR A 48 37.18 35.53 51.55
N GLY A 49 37.79 34.34 51.67
CA GLY A 49 38.78 34.05 52.71
C GLY A 49 38.23 34.13 54.13
N PHE A 50 36.90 34.00 54.29
CA PHE A 50 36.25 33.86 55.58
C PHE A 50 35.97 32.37 55.87
N PRO A 51 36.13 31.93 57.13
CA PRO A 51 35.80 30.57 57.51
C PRO A 51 34.34 30.24 57.19
N TYR A 52 34.10 29.05 56.64
CA TYR A 52 32.80 28.46 56.43
C TYR A 52 32.39 27.72 57.72
N PRO A 53 31.47 28.28 58.54
CA PRO A 53 31.15 27.72 59.86
C PRO A 53 30.42 26.38 59.82
N ASP A 54 29.86 26.01 58.66
CA ASP A 54 29.15 24.75 58.41
C ASP A 54 29.92 23.88 57.39
N ALA A 55 31.23 24.10 57.22
CA ALA A 55 32.08 23.27 56.36
C ALA A 55 32.03 21.81 56.78
N THR A 56 31.85 20.93 55.80
CA THR A 56 32.07 19.49 55.94
C THR A 56 33.52 19.17 55.57
N ILE A 57 33.96 17.95 55.88
CA ILE A 57 35.32 17.54 55.54
C ILE A 57 35.29 17.06 54.10
N CYS A 58 36.09 17.67 53.25
CA CYS A 58 36.28 17.19 51.89
C CYS A 58 37.47 16.25 51.82
N ASP A 59 37.39 15.32 50.88
CA ASP A 59 38.50 14.44 50.49
C ASP A 59 39.70 15.24 49.94
N ASP A 60 40.91 14.81 50.29
CA ASP A 60 42.19 15.26 49.75
C ASP A 60 42.19 15.09 48.21
N TRP A 61 42.33 16.21 47.49
CA TRP A 61 42.47 16.18 46.04
C TRP A 61 43.78 15.54 45.58
N ASP A 62 43.70 14.50 44.73
CA ASP A 62 44.82 13.94 43.96
C ASP A 62 44.46 13.88 42.47
N TRP A 63 45.36 14.39 41.62
CA TRP A 63 45.21 14.35 40.16
C TRP A 63 45.21 12.92 39.60
N THR A 64 45.72 11.92 40.35
CA THR A 64 45.75 10.54 39.85
C THR A 64 44.40 9.85 39.90
N ASP A 65 43.45 10.40 40.67
CA ASP A 65 42.09 9.89 40.79
C ASP A 65 41.16 10.49 39.73
N ASP A 66 41.63 11.53 39.03
CA ASP A 66 40.99 12.06 37.83
C ASP A 66 41.15 11.10 36.65
N GLU A 67 40.03 10.60 36.13
CA GLU A 67 40.01 9.76 34.94
C GLU A 67 39.94 10.57 33.63
N THR A 68 39.94 11.91 33.70
CA THR A 68 39.90 12.80 32.54
C THR A 68 41.12 13.75 32.50
N PRO A 69 41.55 14.21 31.30
CA PRO A 69 42.67 15.15 31.18
C PRO A 69 42.24 16.63 31.12
N GLY A 70 40.94 16.92 31.23
CA GLY A 70 40.34 18.24 31.06
C GLY A 70 39.72 18.77 32.35
N SER A 71 38.86 19.79 32.22
CA SER A 71 38.19 20.42 33.38
C SER A 71 36.80 19.88 33.70
N ASN A 72 36.38 18.81 33.02
CA ASN A 72 35.05 18.24 33.13
C ASN A 72 35.17 16.72 33.09
N TRP A 73 34.40 16.08 33.96
CA TRP A 73 34.16 14.65 33.93
C TRP A 73 32.68 14.43 34.22
N VAL A 74 31.93 14.16 33.16
CA VAL A 74 30.48 13.98 33.22
C VAL A 74 30.09 12.72 32.46
N GLU A 75 29.35 11.83 33.12
CA GLU A 75 28.75 10.66 32.47
C GLU A 75 27.25 10.91 32.35
N SER A 76 26.65 10.65 31.19
CA SER A 76 25.26 11.03 30.92
C SER A 76 24.51 9.99 30.10
N GLU A 77 23.23 9.83 30.41
CA GLU A 77 22.27 9.01 29.68
C GLU A 77 21.14 9.90 29.19
N TYR A 78 20.92 9.93 27.88
CA TYR A 78 19.84 10.69 27.23
C TYR A 78 18.84 9.70 26.64
N ALA A 79 17.77 9.44 27.39
CA ALA A 79 16.63 8.67 26.91
C ALA A 79 15.67 9.59 26.15
N ILE A 80 15.54 9.35 24.85
CA ILE A 80 14.68 10.10 23.93
C ILE A 80 13.51 9.20 23.56
N GLU A 81 12.34 9.47 24.12
CA GLU A 81 11.11 8.74 23.83
C GLU A 81 10.23 9.53 22.87
N MET A 82 10.12 9.08 21.63
CA MET A 82 9.21 9.72 20.67
C MET A 82 7.77 9.34 20.99
N ASN A 83 6.92 10.33 21.27
CA ASN A 83 5.48 10.12 21.44
C ASN A 83 4.76 10.11 20.08
N SER A 84 5.26 10.91 19.15
CA SER A 84 4.82 11.09 17.76
C SER A 84 6.04 11.51 16.91
N LEU A 85 5.90 11.65 15.59
CA LEU A 85 7.01 12.22 14.80
C LEU A 85 7.28 13.69 15.16
N THR A 86 6.26 14.41 15.62
CA THR A 86 6.35 15.85 15.94
C THR A 86 6.57 16.15 17.42
N GLU A 87 6.60 15.15 18.29
CA GLU A 87 6.72 15.33 19.74
C GLU A 87 7.51 14.19 20.37
N PHE A 88 8.55 14.54 21.12
CA PHE A 88 9.34 13.59 21.90
C PHE A 88 9.58 14.08 23.33
N THR A 89 9.68 13.13 24.25
CA THR A 89 10.08 13.34 25.63
C THR A 89 11.57 13.08 25.73
N LEU A 90 12.30 14.01 26.35
CA LEU A 90 13.71 13.88 26.62
C LEU A 90 13.91 13.74 28.13
N ASP A 91 14.54 12.64 28.54
CA ASP A 91 14.93 12.32 29.91
C ASP A 91 16.45 12.18 29.96
N MET A 92 17.11 13.19 30.52
CA MET A 92 18.56 13.25 30.61
C MET A 92 19.00 13.06 32.05
N GLU A 93 19.81 12.04 32.30
CA GLU A 93 20.47 11.82 33.58
C GLU A 93 21.96 12.15 33.43
N PHE A 94 22.51 12.88 34.41
CA PHE A 94 23.91 13.32 34.46
C PHE A 94 24.53 12.86 35.77
N ALA A 95 25.72 12.28 35.72
CA ALA A 95 26.63 12.05 36.84
C ALA A 95 27.84 12.97 36.67
N ILE A 96 27.96 13.95 37.56
CA ILE A 96 29.04 14.94 37.54
C ILE A 96 30.09 14.51 38.57
N HIS A 97 31.24 14.07 38.09
CA HIS A 97 32.43 13.78 38.89
C HIS A 97 33.33 15.02 39.02
N GLU A 98 33.43 15.79 37.93
CA GLU A 98 34.19 17.03 37.88
C GLU A 98 33.51 18.03 36.95
N PHE A 99 33.56 19.33 37.28
CA PHE A 99 32.99 20.37 36.44
C PHE A 99 33.84 21.64 36.39
N ASN A 100 33.78 22.35 35.26
CA ASN A 100 34.61 23.52 35.02
C ASN A 100 34.43 24.61 36.10
N ARG A 101 35.54 24.97 36.79
CA ARG A 101 35.55 25.94 37.91
C ARG A 101 35.01 27.31 37.51
N THR A 102 35.35 27.77 36.32
CA THR A 102 34.89 29.08 35.81
C THR A 102 33.39 29.08 35.56
N ALA A 103 32.84 27.97 35.07
CA ALA A 103 31.41 27.84 34.80
C ALA A 103 30.56 27.92 36.09
N ILE A 104 31.06 27.41 37.21
CA ILE A 104 30.39 27.45 38.53
C ILE A 104 30.91 28.56 39.46
N GLY A 105 31.81 29.42 38.97
CA GLY A 105 32.31 30.59 39.73
C GLY A 105 33.22 30.24 40.89
N LEU A 106 33.88 29.08 40.86
CA LEU A 106 34.80 28.58 41.90
C LEU A 106 36.28 28.75 41.53
N ASP A 107 36.62 29.65 40.60
CA ASP A 107 38.00 29.95 40.16
C ASP A 107 38.97 30.33 41.29
N SER A 108 38.41 30.77 42.41
CA SER A 108 39.16 31.24 43.58
C SER A 108 39.54 30.14 44.56
N VAL A 109 39.02 28.93 44.38
CA VAL A 109 39.35 27.75 45.18
C VAL A 109 40.65 27.15 44.64
N ASP A 110 41.65 27.03 45.52
CA ASP A 110 42.96 26.44 45.21
C ASP A 110 42.97 25.00 45.74
N LEU A 111 42.89 24.01 44.85
CA LEU A 111 42.93 22.58 45.21
C LEU A 111 44.31 22.11 45.72
N GLY A 112 45.34 22.97 45.65
CA GLY A 112 46.69 22.62 46.09
C GLY A 112 47.45 21.74 45.08
N SER A 113 48.61 21.21 45.48
CA SER A 113 49.32 20.11 44.80
C SER A 113 49.52 20.18 43.25
N ASN A 114 49.97 21.33 42.73
CA ASN A 114 50.14 21.59 41.27
C ASN A 114 48.84 21.67 40.46
N SER A 115 47.67 21.74 41.10
CA SER A 115 46.43 22.03 40.38
C SER A 115 46.55 23.34 39.59
N THR A 116 46.04 23.33 38.37
CA THR A 116 46.00 24.48 37.48
C THR A 116 44.56 24.85 37.16
N LEU A 117 44.36 25.92 36.39
CA LEU A 117 43.03 26.34 35.95
C LEU A 117 42.44 25.43 34.85
N SER A 118 43.20 24.45 34.35
CA SER A 118 42.67 23.40 33.46
C SER A 118 41.96 22.29 34.23
N ASP A 119 42.23 22.13 35.52
CA ASP A 119 41.56 21.11 36.31
C ASP A 119 40.21 21.67 36.77
N GLY A 120 39.17 20.86 36.70
CA GLY A 120 37.83 21.20 37.14
C GLY A 120 37.71 21.19 38.67
N MET A 121 36.47 21.36 39.14
CA MET A 121 36.11 21.19 40.54
C MET A 121 35.56 19.78 40.75
N PRO A 122 36.16 18.96 41.63
CA PRO A 122 35.63 17.65 41.97
C PRO A 122 34.26 17.72 42.65
N ALA A 123 33.46 16.67 42.50
CA ALA A 123 32.10 16.57 43.00
C ALA A 123 31.99 16.84 44.50
N ASP A 124 32.93 16.34 45.30
CA ASP A 124 32.91 16.49 46.75
C ASP A 124 33.04 17.96 47.19
N TYR A 125 33.96 18.69 46.56
CA TYR A 125 34.13 20.12 46.77
C TYR A 125 32.88 20.91 46.34
N ILE A 126 32.23 20.52 45.25
CA ILE A 126 30.97 21.16 44.80
C ILE A 126 29.87 20.93 45.85
N ARG A 127 29.73 19.69 46.36
CA ARG A 127 28.73 19.34 47.38
C ARG A 127 28.92 20.12 48.67
N ASN A 128 30.15 20.25 49.18
CA ASN A 128 30.41 20.99 50.43
C ASN A 128 29.82 22.41 50.40
N TYR A 129 29.79 23.07 49.23
CA TYR A 129 29.24 24.41 49.10
C TYR A 129 27.72 24.48 48.88
N PHE A 130 27.02 23.35 48.73
CA PHE A 130 25.57 23.29 48.53
C PHE A 130 24.73 24.01 49.58
N PRO A 131 25.04 23.95 50.89
CA PRO A 131 24.23 24.62 51.92
C PRO A 131 24.41 26.13 51.95
N LEU A 132 25.39 26.70 51.21
CA LEU A 132 25.63 28.14 51.21
C LEU A 132 24.45 28.91 50.59
N PRO A 133 24.05 30.05 51.16
CA PRO A 133 23.09 30.94 50.51
C PRO A 133 23.75 31.61 49.29
N THR A 134 23.06 31.64 48.16
CA THR A 134 23.55 32.26 46.93
C THR A 134 23.77 33.77 47.09
N ASP A 135 22.94 34.43 47.91
CA ASP A 135 23.16 35.80 48.36
C ASP A 135 23.61 35.80 49.84
N PRO A 136 24.88 36.11 50.15
CA PRO A 136 25.38 36.14 51.53
C PRO A 136 24.70 37.23 52.40
N THR A 137 23.91 38.13 51.80
CA THR A 137 23.12 39.15 52.52
C THR A 137 21.68 38.71 52.81
N ASP A 138 21.21 37.60 52.23
CA ASP A 138 19.92 36.98 52.50
C ASP A 138 20.07 35.48 52.84
N PRO A 139 20.35 35.14 54.12
CA PRO A 139 20.48 33.76 54.57
C PRO A 139 19.20 32.92 54.46
N SER A 140 18.06 33.53 54.11
CA SER A 140 16.78 32.86 53.87
C SER A 140 16.45 32.68 52.38
N GLY A 141 17.35 33.14 51.50
CA GLY A 141 17.27 32.96 50.06
C GLY A 141 17.58 31.53 49.61
N PRO A 142 17.52 31.25 48.29
CA PRO A 142 17.89 29.95 47.75
C PRO A 142 19.35 29.62 48.06
N THR A 143 19.60 28.33 48.28
CA THR A 143 20.96 27.82 48.45
C THR A 143 21.66 27.67 47.11
N VAL A 144 22.99 27.46 47.11
CA VAL A 144 23.76 27.09 45.92
C VAL A 144 23.15 25.83 45.28
N LYS A 145 22.72 24.86 46.10
CA LYS A 145 22.04 23.64 45.65
C LYS A 145 20.75 23.92 44.87
N ASP A 146 19.89 24.80 45.39
CA ASP A 146 18.62 25.18 44.74
C ASP A 146 18.85 26.02 43.47
N THR A 147 19.88 26.86 43.51
CA THR A 147 20.25 27.75 42.40
C THR A 147 20.84 26.94 41.25
N LEU A 148 21.69 25.95 41.53
CA LEU A 148 22.26 25.05 40.53
C LEU A 148 21.17 24.31 39.76
N LEU A 149 20.16 23.75 40.44
CA LEU A 149 19.01 23.11 39.78
C LEU A 149 18.27 24.06 38.83
N THR A 150 18.07 25.31 39.26
CA THR A 150 17.32 26.30 38.48
C THR A 150 18.11 26.75 37.26
N GLU A 151 19.40 27.07 37.43
CA GLU A 151 20.25 27.51 36.33
C GLU A 151 20.54 26.39 35.33
N PHE A 152 20.76 25.16 35.82
CA PHE A 152 20.93 23.99 34.96
C PHE A 152 19.70 23.77 34.07
N GLY A 153 18.50 23.85 34.66
CA GLY A 153 17.25 23.80 33.90
C GLY A 153 17.15 24.90 32.85
N ASN A 154 17.44 26.15 33.21
CA ASN A 154 17.41 27.28 32.26
C ASN A 154 18.37 27.10 31.08
N VAL A 155 19.58 26.58 31.34
CA VAL A 155 20.59 26.33 30.30
C VAL A 155 20.10 25.25 29.33
N VAL A 156 19.60 24.13 29.87
CA VAL A 156 19.07 23.02 29.06
C VAL A 156 17.85 23.47 28.24
N GLU A 157 16.88 24.16 28.85
CA GLU A 157 15.71 24.67 28.15
C GLU A 157 16.09 25.64 27.02
N THR A 158 17.06 26.53 27.28
CA THR A 158 17.54 27.48 26.27
C THR A 158 18.23 26.76 25.11
N ALA A 159 19.08 25.78 25.39
CA ALA A 159 19.78 24.99 24.37
C ALA A 159 18.78 24.22 23.49
N LEU A 160 17.79 23.55 24.09
CA LEU A 160 16.82 22.74 23.37
C LEU A 160 15.78 23.59 22.62
N THR A 161 15.37 24.74 23.18
CA THR A 161 14.53 25.71 22.46
C THR A 161 15.27 26.26 21.23
N ALA A 162 16.58 26.49 21.34
CA ALA A 162 17.38 26.93 20.20
C ALA A 162 17.54 25.84 19.13
N ALA A 163 17.61 24.57 19.52
CA ALA A 163 17.79 23.44 18.62
C ALA A 163 16.47 22.99 17.93
N PHE A 164 15.37 22.91 18.68
CA PHE A 164 14.12 22.28 18.22
C PHE A 164 12.92 23.25 18.17
N GLY A 165 13.08 24.49 18.62
CA GLY A 165 12.07 25.56 18.48
C GLY A 165 11.18 25.76 19.70
N SER A 166 10.60 24.71 20.28
CA SER A 166 9.83 24.81 21.53
C SER A 166 10.04 23.60 22.46
N SER A 167 10.21 23.90 23.75
CA SER A 167 10.23 22.92 24.84
C SER A 167 9.25 23.32 25.93
N THR A 168 8.65 22.35 26.60
CA THR A 168 7.73 22.59 27.73
C THR A 168 7.93 21.56 28.83
N GLY A 169 7.49 21.91 30.05
CA GLY A 169 7.39 20.97 31.16
C GLY A 169 8.74 20.58 31.78
N ILE A 170 9.76 21.43 31.71
CA ILE A 170 11.07 21.14 32.29
C ILE A 170 10.97 20.87 33.80
N SER A 171 11.56 19.75 34.22
CA SER A 171 11.69 19.34 35.62
C SER A 171 13.13 18.89 35.86
N VAL A 172 13.77 19.46 36.88
CA VAL A 172 15.15 19.10 37.28
C VAL A 172 15.13 18.60 38.72
N GLU A 173 15.72 17.44 38.97
CA GLU A 173 15.82 16.83 40.30
C GLU A 173 17.19 16.19 40.55
N TYR A 174 17.65 16.15 41.81
CA TYR A 174 18.81 15.34 42.19
C TYR A 174 18.42 13.87 42.30
N ARG A 175 19.37 12.98 41.99
CA ARG A 175 19.20 11.53 42.02
C ARG A 175 20.29 10.90 42.87
N GLN A 176 19.94 9.79 43.55
CA GLN A 176 20.88 9.02 44.36
C GLN A 176 21.52 7.87 43.57
N SER A 177 20.99 7.59 42.37
CA SER A 177 21.56 6.63 41.43
C SER A 177 20.97 6.88 40.04
N ILE A 178 21.80 6.67 39.03
CA ILE A 178 21.45 6.70 37.60
C ILE A 178 22.06 5.47 36.92
N ASP A 179 21.63 5.18 35.70
CA ASP A 179 22.21 4.11 34.87
C ASP A 179 22.74 4.76 33.58
N VAL A 180 24.05 4.64 33.33
CA VAL A 180 24.69 5.17 32.12
C VAL A 180 25.25 4.00 31.34
N ALA A 181 24.81 3.82 30.09
CA ALA A 181 25.26 2.73 29.22
C ALA A 181 25.16 1.31 29.84
N GLY A 182 24.16 1.06 30.71
CA GLY A 182 23.96 -0.22 31.39
C GLY A 182 24.77 -0.41 32.67
N ALA A 183 25.46 0.64 33.15
CA ALA A 183 26.24 0.64 34.38
C ALA A 183 25.56 1.54 35.44
N PRO A 184 25.17 0.97 36.61
CA PRO A 184 24.58 1.78 37.66
C PRO A 184 25.65 2.60 38.38
N ILE A 185 25.45 3.91 38.42
CA ILE A 185 26.25 4.86 39.18
C ILE A 185 25.47 5.22 40.44
N THR A 186 26.15 5.18 41.60
CA THR A 186 25.57 5.61 42.88
C THR A 186 26.07 7.01 43.17
N CYS A 187 25.18 7.89 43.61
CA CYS A 187 25.43 9.32 43.69
C CYS A 187 25.03 9.85 45.06
N THR A 188 25.59 10.98 45.47
CA THR A 188 25.14 11.72 46.65
C THR A 188 25.03 13.20 46.35
N ASP A 189 24.07 13.85 47.00
CA ASP A 189 23.89 15.30 47.06
C ASP A 189 23.98 15.82 48.50
N ASP A 190 24.45 14.95 49.41
CA ASP A 190 24.68 15.21 50.82
C ASP A 190 26.16 15.59 51.04
N PRO A 191 26.45 16.79 51.55
CA PRO A 191 27.83 17.22 51.82
C PRO A 191 28.50 16.50 52.99
N GLU A 192 27.76 15.76 53.84
CA GLU A 192 28.30 15.03 55.00
C GLU A 192 28.58 13.53 54.69
N GLN A 193 28.67 13.15 53.41
CA GLN A 193 28.90 11.78 52.99
C GLN A 193 30.04 11.67 51.97
N ASP A 194 30.79 10.58 52.10
CA ASP A 194 31.94 10.22 51.27
C ASP A 194 33.17 11.13 51.46
N SER A 195 33.57 11.30 52.72
CA SER A 195 34.96 11.66 53.01
C SER A 195 35.66 10.67 53.94
N ALA A 196 36.99 10.56 53.84
CA ALA A 196 37.77 9.60 54.64
C ALA A 196 37.66 9.81 56.16
N ASP A 197 37.35 11.04 56.60
CA ASP A 197 37.11 11.38 58.02
C ASP A 197 35.63 11.25 58.44
N GLU A 198 34.69 11.16 57.49
CA GLU A 198 33.26 10.97 57.73
C GLU A 198 32.86 9.47 57.70
N ASP A 199 33.43 8.67 56.79
CA ASP A 199 33.25 7.21 56.74
C ASP A 199 34.54 6.45 56.38
N SER A 200 35.10 5.75 57.37
CA SER A 200 36.28 4.87 57.22
C SER A 200 36.14 3.68 56.26
N ALA A 201 34.94 3.42 55.74
CA ALA A 201 34.67 2.35 54.79
C ALA A 201 34.77 2.79 53.32
N LEU A 202 34.87 4.09 53.07
CA LEU A 202 34.93 4.67 51.73
C LEU A 202 36.38 5.02 51.36
N PRO A 203 36.76 4.93 50.07
CA PRO A 203 38.05 5.43 49.58
C PRO A 203 38.16 6.94 49.79
N GLU A 204 39.39 7.42 49.81
CA GLU A 204 39.72 8.84 49.77
C GLU A 204 39.77 9.24 48.28
N ASP A 205 38.71 9.87 47.78
CA ASP A 205 38.52 10.21 46.36
C ASP A 205 37.52 11.36 46.17
N ALA A 206 38.05 12.58 45.99
CA ALA A 206 37.26 13.80 45.83
C ALA A 206 36.31 13.82 44.60
N TYR A 207 36.51 12.93 43.63
CA TYR A 207 35.68 12.84 42.42
C TYR A 207 34.47 11.90 42.61
N ASN A 208 34.48 11.06 43.65
CA ASN A 208 33.43 10.11 43.94
C ASN A 208 32.66 10.44 45.25
N PRO A 209 31.46 9.84 45.44
CA PRO A 209 30.55 9.51 44.34
C PRO A 209 30.23 10.78 43.54
N PRO A 210 29.69 10.71 42.33
CA PRO A 210 29.30 11.90 41.59
C PRO A 210 28.05 12.57 42.16
N ILE A 211 27.80 13.82 41.75
CA ILE A 211 26.50 14.49 41.91
C ILE A 211 25.62 14.07 40.73
N CYS A 212 24.47 13.48 40.99
CA CYS A 212 23.55 13.09 39.93
C CYS A 212 22.31 13.99 39.82
N MET A 213 21.99 14.36 38.59
CA MET A 213 20.83 15.17 38.25
C MET A 213 20.04 14.52 37.13
N ARG A 214 18.72 14.70 37.14
CA ARG A 214 17.81 14.27 36.08
C ARG A 214 17.02 15.46 35.57
N VAL A 215 16.95 15.59 34.25
CA VAL A 215 16.15 16.60 33.55
C VAL A 215 15.15 15.91 32.66
N VAL A 216 13.86 16.17 32.88
CA VAL A 216 12.79 15.69 32.01
C VAL A 216 12.08 16.87 31.38
N LEU A 217 11.89 16.82 30.06
CA LEU A 217 11.10 17.80 29.33
C LEU A 217 10.47 17.21 28.06
N THR A 218 9.51 17.93 27.48
CA THR A 218 8.88 17.58 26.19
C THR A 218 9.28 18.60 25.14
N VAL A 219 9.68 18.12 23.96
CA VAL A 219 10.14 18.92 22.83
C VAL A 219 9.22 18.70 21.64
N GLN A 220 8.88 19.76 20.92
CA GLN A 220 8.17 19.68 19.65
C GLN A 220 9.16 19.80 18.50
N SER A 221 9.05 18.90 17.52
CA SER A 221 9.87 18.88 16.31
C SER A 221 9.07 19.39 15.11
N ASP A 222 9.74 20.08 14.19
CA ASP A 222 9.16 20.47 12.92
C ASP A 222 9.04 19.24 11.99
N SER A 223 7.90 19.10 11.33
CA SER A 223 7.64 17.98 10.40
C SER A 223 8.59 17.94 9.21
N SER A 224 9.19 19.09 8.86
CA SER A 224 10.20 19.18 7.80
C SER A 224 11.47 18.37 8.09
N ASN A 225 11.77 18.07 9.36
CA ASN A 225 12.89 17.21 9.74
C ASN A 225 12.73 15.77 9.22
N TYR A 226 11.50 15.36 8.87
CA TYR A 226 11.19 14.03 8.35
C TYR A 226 10.82 14.05 6.85
N GLY A 227 11.14 15.13 6.13
CA GLY A 227 10.79 15.27 4.72
C GLY A 227 9.31 15.56 4.45
N LEU A 228 8.51 15.86 5.49
CA LEU A 228 7.10 16.23 5.38
C LEU A 228 6.96 17.76 5.30
N GLY A 229 6.15 18.25 4.37
CA GLY A 229 5.93 19.68 4.13
C GLY A 229 5.50 20.44 5.39
N ALA A 230 6.03 21.66 5.57
CA ALA A 230 5.69 22.51 6.70
C ALA A 230 4.24 23.05 6.58
N GLY A 231 3.41 22.82 7.60
CA GLY A 231 2.11 23.50 7.75
C GLY A 231 0.86 22.76 7.26
N GLN A 232 0.89 21.44 7.07
CA GLN A 232 -0.33 20.64 6.88
C GLN A 232 -1.07 20.41 8.20
N GLU A 233 -2.40 20.26 8.16
CA GLU A 233 -3.25 20.23 9.37
C GLU A 233 -3.01 19.01 10.29
N ASP A 234 -2.51 17.88 9.76
CA ASP A 234 -2.24 16.65 10.56
C ASP A 234 -1.05 15.80 10.03
N ASN A 235 0.18 16.32 10.18
CA ASN A 235 1.41 15.62 9.77
C ASN A 235 1.63 14.27 10.48
N GLU A 236 1.14 14.11 11.70
CA GLU A 236 1.25 12.87 12.46
C GLU A 236 0.37 11.77 11.84
N ARG A 237 -0.86 12.11 11.46
CA ARG A 237 -1.74 11.17 10.75
C ARG A 237 -1.16 10.79 9.38
N LEU A 238 -0.63 11.76 8.64
CA LEU A 238 0.05 11.51 7.36
C LEU A 238 1.20 10.51 7.53
N ALA A 239 2.06 10.72 8.53
CA ALA A 239 3.17 9.82 8.82
C ALA A 239 2.70 8.39 9.14
N ARG A 240 1.67 8.25 9.98
CA ARG A 240 1.07 6.93 10.29
C ARG A 240 0.53 6.25 9.03
N GLY A 241 -0.11 7.01 8.15
CA GLY A 241 -0.61 6.52 6.88
C GLY A 241 0.51 6.06 5.96
N LEU A 242 1.54 6.88 5.76
CA LEU A 242 2.72 6.54 4.95
C LEU A 242 3.39 5.25 5.45
N LEU A 243 3.69 5.17 6.76
CA LEU A 243 4.32 3.99 7.34
C LEU A 243 3.41 2.76 7.19
N THR A 244 2.10 2.88 7.46
CA THR A 244 1.16 1.75 7.34
C THR A 244 1.02 1.27 5.89
N MET A 245 1.12 2.17 4.91
CA MET A 245 1.15 1.82 3.49
C MET A 245 2.42 1.05 3.09
N GLY A 246 3.48 1.04 3.91
CA GLY A 246 4.76 0.37 3.61
C GLY A 246 5.90 1.33 3.28
N THR A 247 5.66 2.63 3.40
CA THR A 247 6.69 3.66 3.22
C THR A 247 7.71 3.58 4.35
N LYS A 248 8.98 3.86 4.04
CA LYS A 248 10.06 3.99 5.02
C LYS A 248 10.61 5.41 4.98
N ILE A 249 10.91 5.97 6.14
CA ILE A 249 11.38 7.35 6.28
C ILE A 249 12.78 7.35 6.87
N ASP A 250 13.75 7.86 6.13
CA ASP A 250 15.14 8.01 6.55
C ASP A 250 15.31 9.39 7.20
N THR A 251 15.93 9.44 8.37
CA THR A 251 16.12 10.66 9.16
C THR A 251 17.56 10.73 9.66
N ASN A 252 18.16 11.91 9.49
CA ASN A 252 19.54 12.17 9.89
C ASN A 252 19.55 13.13 11.07
N PHE A 253 20.42 12.87 12.05
CA PHE A 253 20.61 13.74 13.21
C PHE A 253 22.07 13.73 13.66
N THR A 254 22.45 14.74 14.44
CA THR A 254 23.82 14.86 14.97
C THR A 254 23.80 14.60 16.47
N LEU A 255 24.63 13.66 16.92
CA LEU A 255 24.90 13.37 18.32
C LEU A 255 26.16 14.10 18.76
N VAL A 256 26.19 14.57 20.00
CA VAL A 256 27.26 15.45 20.50
C VAL A 256 27.70 15.05 21.90
N ALA A 257 28.99 14.79 22.09
CA ALA A 257 29.61 14.64 23.40
C ALA A 257 30.62 15.77 23.63
N GLU A 258 30.39 16.60 24.64
CA GLU A 258 31.33 17.68 25.03
C GLU A 258 32.66 17.10 25.55
N GLN A 259 33.69 17.95 25.62
CA GLN A 259 35.00 17.53 26.16
C GLN A 259 34.84 17.02 27.60
N GLY A 260 35.36 15.81 27.88
CA GLY A 260 35.28 15.21 29.21
C GLY A 260 33.97 14.47 29.49
N HIS A 261 33.11 14.32 28.47
CA HIS A 261 31.81 13.69 28.62
C HIS A 261 31.78 12.27 28.02
N LEU A 262 31.14 11.35 28.74
CA LEU A 262 30.62 10.09 28.20
C LEU A 262 29.11 10.23 28.06
N VAL A 263 28.57 10.09 26.84
CA VAL A 263 27.15 10.27 26.58
C VAL A 263 26.58 9.02 25.91
N SER A 264 25.57 8.44 26.53
CA SER A 264 24.76 7.35 25.98
C SER A 264 23.41 7.92 25.52
N TYR A 265 23.01 7.61 24.29
CA TYR A 265 21.76 8.05 23.67
C TYR A 265 20.87 6.83 23.44
N ASP A 266 19.72 6.79 24.10
CA ASP A 266 18.71 5.74 23.94
C ASP A 266 17.46 6.30 23.25
N LEU A 267 17.33 6.04 21.95
CA LEU A 267 16.24 6.57 21.12
C LEU A 267 15.16 5.51 20.93
N THR A 268 13.98 5.78 21.49
CA THR A 268 12.79 4.92 21.40
C THR A 268 11.79 5.48 20.39
N PRO A 269 11.31 4.67 19.43
CA PRO A 269 10.37 5.12 18.40
C PRO A 269 8.96 5.37 18.96
N PRO A 270 8.10 6.07 18.19
CA PRO A 270 6.68 6.15 18.49
C PRO A 270 6.04 4.76 18.60
N PRO A 271 4.92 4.60 19.34
CA PRO A 271 4.30 3.30 19.58
C PRO A 271 3.92 2.52 18.32
N TYR A 272 3.75 3.21 17.19
CA TYR A 272 3.38 2.65 15.89
C TYR A 272 4.57 2.40 14.95
N ALA A 273 5.80 2.71 15.34
CA ALA A 273 6.99 2.69 14.49
C ALA A 273 8.12 1.80 15.06
N ASN A 274 9.06 1.47 14.19
CA ASN A 274 10.32 0.76 14.47
C ASN A 274 11.47 1.56 13.88
N PHE A 275 12.65 1.44 14.49
CA PHE A 275 13.89 1.93 13.91
C PHE A 275 14.74 0.81 13.30
N GLU A 276 15.43 1.16 12.24
CA GLU A 276 16.57 0.45 11.67
C GLU A 276 17.75 1.43 11.71
N VAL A 277 18.83 1.08 12.40
CA VAL A 277 20.04 1.92 12.50
C VAL A 277 20.88 1.71 11.25
N LEU A 278 21.15 2.78 10.51
CA LEU A 278 21.86 2.73 9.22
C LEU A 278 23.35 3.10 9.30
N ASP A 279 23.77 3.66 10.43
CA ASP A 279 25.18 4.01 10.68
C ASP A 279 25.99 2.84 11.29
N ALA A 280 27.31 3.04 11.42
CA ALA A 280 28.25 2.01 11.87
C ALA A 280 28.51 2.00 13.39
N ILE A 281 28.01 2.99 14.12
CA ILE A 281 28.34 3.27 15.52
C ILE A 281 27.18 2.86 16.42
N GLY A 282 25.95 3.17 15.99
CA GLY A 282 24.74 2.82 16.68
C GLY A 282 24.46 1.32 16.69
N VAL A 283 23.70 0.90 17.69
CA VAL A 283 23.28 -0.47 17.89
C VAL A 283 21.77 -0.52 17.94
N GLU A 284 21.17 -1.38 17.13
CA GLU A 284 19.74 -1.67 17.20
C GLU A 284 19.45 -2.57 18.41
N VAL A 285 18.53 -2.15 19.26
CA VAL A 285 18.12 -2.86 20.47
C VAL A 285 16.65 -3.25 20.35
N GLN A 286 16.39 -4.56 20.42
CA GLN A 286 15.03 -5.08 20.39
C GLN A 286 14.38 -5.02 21.78
N ARG A 287 13.19 -4.44 21.86
CA ARG A 287 12.40 -4.25 23.08
C ARG A 287 10.97 -4.77 22.90
N PHE A 288 10.23 -4.87 24.00
CA PHE A 288 8.85 -5.36 24.03
C PHE A 288 7.96 -4.36 24.77
N GLU A 289 6.83 -4.04 24.17
CA GLU A 289 5.80 -3.23 24.80
C GLU A 289 4.43 -3.73 24.36
N ASN A 290 3.48 -3.88 25.29
CA ASN A 290 2.11 -4.33 25.01
C ASN A 290 2.04 -5.66 24.21
N LEU A 291 2.98 -6.58 24.45
CA LEU A 291 3.14 -7.88 23.76
C LEU A 291 3.64 -7.80 22.31
N PHE A 292 3.97 -6.61 21.80
CA PHE A 292 4.55 -6.42 20.48
C PHE A 292 6.03 -6.04 20.59
N GLU A 293 6.83 -6.53 19.67
CA GLU A 293 8.26 -6.20 19.58
C GLU A 293 8.42 -4.83 18.93
N TYR A 294 9.46 -4.10 19.30
CA TYR A 294 9.91 -2.92 18.57
C TYR A 294 11.43 -2.77 18.64
N ASN A 295 11.97 -2.02 17.70
CA ASN A 295 13.40 -1.75 17.61
C ASN A 295 13.69 -0.30 17.99
N ALA A 296 14.59 -0.12 18.95
CA ALA A 296 15.14 1.15 19.39
C ALA A 296 16.59 1.29 18.92
N GLY A 297 17.12 2.51 18.94
CA GLY A 297 18.52 2.78 18.63
C GLY A 297 19.30 3.20 19.87
N LEU A 298 20.53 2.69 20.03
CA LEU A 298 21.44 3.06 21.10
C LEU A 298 22.78 3.53 20.53
N TRP A 299 23.28 4.67 20.99
CA TRP A 299 24.63 5.18 20.65
C TRP A 299 25.38 5.52 21.92
N VAL A 300 26.69 5.27 21.94
CA VAL A 300 27.56 5.66 23.06
C VAL A 300 28.74 6.43 22.49
N LEU A 301 28.91 7.68 22.93
CA LEU A 301 30.00 8.57 22.56
C LEU A 301 30.88 8.79 23.78
N ASP A 302 32.17 8.47 23.69
CA ASP A 302 33.13 8.60 24.79
C ASP A 302 34.18 9.65 24.44
N ASN A 303 33.96 10.88 24.90
CA ASN A 303 34.85 12.01 24.71
C ASN A 303 35.59 12.37 26.02
N ARG A 304 35.75 11.40 26.94
CA ARG A 304 36.44 11.60 28.22
C ARG A 304 37.95 11.82 28.08
N ASP A 305 38.58 11.25 27.06
CA ASP A 305 40.01 11.38 26.79
C ASP A 305 40.40 12.73 26.12
N ALA A 306 39.43 13.62 25.87
CA ALA A 306 39.66 14.87 25.15
C ALA A 306 40.37 15.93 26.00
N THR A 307 41.43 16.50 25.43
CA THR A 307 42.28 17.52 26.07
C THR A 307 41.81 18.94 25.75
N ASP A 308 42.28 19.91 26.54
CA ASP A 308 41.89 21.31 26.39
C ASP A 308 42.09 21.84 24.96
N GLY A 309 40.96 22.13 24.31
CA GLY A 309 40.90 22.65 22.95
C GLY A 309 40.57 21.63 21.87
N ASP A 310 40.39 20.35 22.21
CA ASP A 310 39.91 19.31 21.28
C ASP A 310 38.44 19.52 20.87
N GLY A 311 37.62 20.12 21.76
CA GLY A 311 36.22 20.47 21.48
C GLY A 311 35.25 19.31 21.67
N ALA A 312 34.01 19.50 21.22
CA ALA A 312 32.98 18.46 21.25
C ALA A 312 33.21 17.43 20.13
N GLU A 313 32.94 16.16 20.44
CA GLU A 313 32.83 15.09 19.45
C GLU A 313 31.41 15.11 18.87
N GLU A 314 31.31 15.25 17.54
CA GLU A 314 30.04 15.25 16.81
C GLU A 314 29.99 14.06 15.85
N ILE A 315 28.87 13.32 15.86
CA ILE A 315 28.65 12.17 14.99
C ILE A 315 27.32 12.37 14.25
N GLU A 316 27.38 12.30 12.91
CA GLU A 316 26.18 12.20 12.08
C GLU A 316 25.66 10.76 12.12
N SER A 317 24.44 10.60 12.63
CA SER A 317 23.74 9.33 12.73
C SER A 317 22.52 9.33 11.80
N GLU A 318 22.17 8.13 11.33
CA GLU A 318 21.07 7.92 10.39
C GLU A 318 20.21 6.75 10.85
N ILE A 319 18.91 6.99 10.91
CA ILE A 319 17.90 5.99 11.24
C ILE A 319 16.86 5.90 10.13
N ARG A 320 16.32 4.71 9.96
CA ARG A 320 15.17 4.45 9.11
C ARG A 320 13.98 4.07 9.97
N VAL A 321 12.89 4.81 9.81
CA VAL A 321 11.63 4.61 10.49
C VAL A 321 10.73 3.76 9.60
N SER A 322 10.23 2.65 10.14
CA SER A 322 9.25 1.78 9.48
C SER A 322 8.04 1.54 10.38
N ARG A 323 6.94 1.04 9.82
CA ARG A 323 5.78 0.64 10.63
C ARG A 323 6.13 -0.51 11.58
N ARG A 324 5.64 -0.42 12.82
CA ARG A 324 5.63 -1.51 13.79
C ARG A 324 4.41 -2.38 13.58
N GLU A 325 4.64 -3.66 13.40
CA GLU A 325 3.60 -4.68 13.29
C GLU A 325 2.88 -4.88 14.64
N THR A 326 1.61 -4.48 14.70
CA THR A 326 0.77 -4.61 15.91
C THR A 326 -0.54 -5.33 15.57
N THR A 327 -1.69 -4.77 15.94
CA THR A 327 -3.00 -5.19 15.41
C THR A 327 -3.21 -4.67 13.99
N THR A 328 -2.58 -3.54 13.66
CA THR A 328 -2.50 -3.00 12.30
C THR A 328 -1.18 -3.47 11.71
N LYS A 329 -1.25 -3.98 10.48
CA LYS A 329 -0.08 -4.45 9.73
C LYS A 329 0.29 -3.47 8.66
N THR A 330 1.55 -3.52 8.24
CA THR A 330 1.99 -2.84 7.03
C THR A 330 1.33 -3.50 5.82
N VAL A 331 0.87 -2.68 4.87
CA VAL A 331 0.42 -3.18 3.57
C VAL A 331 1.59 -3.89 2.88
N GLN A 332 1.30 -5.04 2.27
CA GLN A 332 2.26 -5.80 1.48
C GLN A 332 1.53 -6.24 0.22
N LEU A 333 2.01 -5.78 -0.93
CA LEU A 333 1.45 -6.11 -2.23
C LEU A 333 2.41 -7.04 -2.98
N GLY A 334 1.87 -8.11 -3.54
CA GLY A 334 2.54 -9.05 -4.42
C GLY A 334 2.33 -8.74 -5.90
N SER A 335 2.88 -9.58 -6.78
CA SER A 335 2.66 -9.49 -8.22
C SER A 335 1.24 -9.82 -8.66
N ASP A 336 0.52 -10.57 -7.82
CA ASP A 336 -0.78 -11.14 -8.14
C ASP A 336 -1.92 -10.28 -7.55
N ASP A 337 -1.59 -9.22 -6.80
CA ASP A 337 -2.58 -8.30 -6.27
C ASP A 337 -3.08 -7.36 -7.38
N GLU A 338 -4.39 -7.19 -7.48
CA GLU A 338 -5.02 -6.34 -8.48
C GLU A 338 -4.58 -4.87 -8.30
N ALA A 339 -3.83 -4.36 -9.27
CA ALA A 339 -3.41 -2.95 -9.32
C ALA A 339 -4.54 -2.06 -9.85
N MET A 340 -5.21 -2.54 -10.87
CA MET A 340 -6.15 -1.77 -11.67
C MET A 340 -7.16 -2.70 -12.34
N SER A 341 -8.40 -2.24 -12.46
CA SER A 341 -9.43 -2.87 -13.29
C SER A 341 -10.05 -1.87 -14.24
N ILE A 342 -10.42 -2.35 -15.42
CA ILE A 342 -11.02 -1.60 -16.51
C ILE A 342 -12.42 -2.16 -16.75
N GLU A 343 -13.41 -1.28 -16.85
CA GLU A 343 -14.77 -1.63 -17.20
C GLU A 343 -15.19 -0.80 -18.41
N ILE A 344 -15.60 -1.46 -19.49
CA ILE A 344 -16.11 -0.80 -20.70
C ILE A 344 -17.58 -1.18 -20.84
N GLU A 345 -18.48 -0.24 -20.62
CA GLU A 345 -19.91 -0.41 -20.88
C GLU A 345 -20.28 0.24 -22.21
N ILE A 346 -20.79 -0.55 -23.15
CA ILE A 346 -21.24 -0.10 -24.47
C ILE A 346 -22.76 -0.22 -24.49
N ASP A 347 -23.45 0.92 -24.45
CA ASP A 347 -24.89 0.97 -24.65
C ASP A 347 -25.19 0.97 -26.15
N ALA A 348 -25.52 -0.21 -26.69
CA ALA A 348 -25.97 -0.38 -28.08
C ALA A 348 -27.46 -0.70 -28.16
N SER A 349 -28.26 -0.27 -27.17
CA SER A 349 -29.73 -0.41 -27.22
C SER A 349 -30.33 0.27 -28.46
N ASP A 350 -29.70 1.37 -28.90
CA ASP A 350 -29.85 1.99 -30.22
C ASP A 350 -28.48 1.95 -30.90
N ASP A 351 -28.27 0.98 -31.78
CA ASP A 351 -27.01 0.77 -32.49
C ASP A 351 -26.57 1.99 -33.31
N SER A 352 -27.52 2.78 -33.82
CA SER A 352 -27.25 3.99 -34.60
C SER A 352 -26.70 5.16 -33.77
N ALA A 353 -26.86 5.12 -32.45
CA ALA A 353 -26.48 6.17 -31.51
C ALA A 353 -25.85 5.58 -30.22
N ALA A 354 -25.04 4.54 -30.37
CA ALA A 354 -24.41 3.86 -29.26
C ALA A 354 -23.41 4.76 -28.52
N VAL A 355 -23.23 4.52 -27.22
CA VAL A 355 -22.29 5.24 -26.37
C VAL A 355 -21.48 4.26 -25.54
N ALA A 356 -20.16 4.45 -25.51
CA ALA A 356 -19.25 3.69 -24.67
C ALA A 356 -18.82 4.51 -23.45
N THR A 357 -18.92 3.90 -22.27
CA THR A 357 -18.41 4.43 -21.00
C THR A 357 -17.22 3.59 -20.57
N LEU A 358 -16.06 4.22 -20.45
CA LEU A 358 -14.85 3.61 -19.92
C LEU A 358 -14.70 4.02 -18.45
N SER A 359 -14.64 3.03 -17.56
CA SER A 359 -14.38 3.22 -16.14
C SER A 359 -13.07 2.53 -15.76
N LEU A 360 -12.18 3.25 -15.10
CA LEU A 360 -10.91 2.75 -14.59
C LEU A 360 -10.95 2.76 -13.07
N SER A 361 -10.78 1.62 -12.43
CA SER A 361 -10.66 1.48 -10.98
C SER A 361 -9.19 1.27 -10.62
N VAL A 362 -8.62 2.17 -9.82
CA VAL A 362 -7.23 2.14 -9.36
C VAL A 362 -7.19 1.72 -7.91
N ASN A 363 -6.64 0.53 -7.64
CA ASN A 363 -6.47 -0.02 -6.30
C ASN A 363 -5.10 0.37 -5.73
N HIS A 364 -4.05 0.29 -6.56
CA HIS A 364 -2.71 0.75 -6.19
C HIS A 364 -1.82 1.04 -7.41
N LEU A 365 -0.77 1.82 -7.20
CA LEU A 365 0.27 2.15 -8.17
C LEU A 365 1.63 1.74 -7.60
N ASP A 366 2.35 0.85 -8.27
CA ASP A 366 3.67 0.43 -7.85
C ASP A 366 4.77 1.46 -8.17
N ALA A 367 5.96 1.30 -7.62
CA ALA A 367 7.10 2.19 -7.87
C ALA A 367 7.44 2.35 -9.37
N SER A 368 7.19 1.33 -10.20
CA SER A 368 7.45 1.40 -11.64
C SER A 368 6.44 2.30 -12.35
N MET A 369 5.17 2.23 -11.96
CA MET A 369 4.08 3.07 -12.43
C MET A 369 4.24 4.49 -11.93
N LEU A 370 4.60 4.70 -10.66
CA LEU A 370 4.91 6.03 -10.13
C LEU A 370 6.04 6.70 -10.92
N SER A 371 7.08 5.94 -11.28
CA SER A 371 8.15 6.44 -12.15
C SER A 371 7.68 6.71 -13.59
N THR A 372 6.80 5.88 -14.13
CA THR A 372 6.27 6.00 -15.49
C THR A 372 5.36 7.23 -15.61
N TRP A 373 4.52 7.44 -14.61
CA TRP A 373 3.58 8.57 -14.52
C TRP A 373 4.25 9.83 -13.95
N GLY A 374 5.51 9.75 -13.50
CA GLY A 374 6.27 10.89 -13.00
C GLY A 374 5.76 11.43 -11.66
N ILE A 375 5.01 10.63 -10.90
CA ILE A 375 4.44 11.01 -9.60
C ILE A 375 5.52 10.84 -8.53
N GLN A 376 6.00 11.94 -7.98
CA GLN A 376 7.00 12.00 -6.90
C GLN A 376 6.51 12.98 -5.83
N PRO A 377 5.70 12.51 -4.85
CA PRO A 377 5.07 13.40 -3.87
C PRO A 377 6.06 13.96 -2.83
N PHE A 378 7.27 13.40 -2.74
CA PHE A 378 8.29 13.78 -1.76
C PHE A 378 9.67 13.91 -2.42
N ASP A 379 10.50 14.83 -1.90
CA ASP A 379 11.78 15.19 -2.51
C ASP A 379 12.93 14.21 -2.19
N SER A 380 13.10 13.80 -0.92
CA SER A 380 14.19 12.92 -0.48
C SER A 380 13.94 12.30 0.90
N GLY A 381 14.48 11.10 1.15
CA GLY A 381 14.41 10.41 2.45
C GLY A 381 13.13 9.61 2.69
N ILE A 382 12.23 9.54 1.71
CA ILE A 382 10.98 8.77 1.79
C ILE A 382 11.03 7.71 0.69
N ASP A 383 11.15 6.44 1.10
CA ASP A 383 11.12 5.28 0.22
C ASP A 383 9.71 4.70 0.18
N MET A 384 9.02 4.89 -0.94
CA MET A 384 7.63 4.51 -1.14
C MET A 384 7.53 3.39 -2.19
N PRO A 385 7.23 2.15 -1.78
CA PRO A 385 7.21 1.03 -2.71
C PRO A 385 5.98 1.03 -3.63
N TRP A 386 4.89 1.64 -3.19
CA TRP A 386 3.63 1.80 -3.92
C TRP A 386 2.75 2.88 -3.28
N ILE A 387 1.75 3.36 -4.01
CA ILE A 387 0.67 4.21 -3.51
C ILE A 387 -0.65 3.47 -3.71
N THR A 388 -1.35 3.14 -2.62
CA THR A 388 -2.69 2.53 -2.67
C THR A 388 -3.77 3.58 -2.90
N SER A 389 -5.01 3.16 -3.15
CA SER A 389 -6.15 4.09 -3.27
C SER A 389 -6.34 4.96 -2.02
N ASP A 390 -6.23 4.39 -0.81
CA ASP A 390 -6.20 5.17 0.44
C ASP A 390 -4.97 6.09 0.52
N GLY A 391 -3.82 5.66 -0.02
CA GLY A 391 -2.63 6.49 -0.17
C GLY A 391 -2.88 7.72 -1.04
N ILE A 392 -3.53 7.57 -2.19
CA ILE A 392 -3.88 8.70 -3.08
C ILE A 392 -4.84 9.66 -2.36
N ARG A 393 -5.87 9.15 -1.67
CA ARG A 393 -6.79 9.99 -0.87
C ARG A 393 -6.06 10.75 0.23
N MET A 394 -5.16 10.08 0.96
CA MET A 394 -4.32 10.70 1.98
C MET A 394 -3.46 11.83 1.39
N LEU A 395 -2.79 11.59 0.26
CA LEU A 395 -1.94 12.58 -0.39
C LEU A 395 -2.75 13.75 -0.95
N GLN A 396 -3.95 13.49 -1.47
CA GLN A 396 -4.88 14.52 -1.95
C GLN A 396 -5.41 15.40 -0.80
N GLU A 397 -5.84 14.79 0.31
CA GLU A 397 -6.30 15.51 1.51
C GLU A 397 -5.20 16.42 2.08
N ASN A 398 -3.94 16.00 1.98
CA ASN A 398 -2.78 16.76 2.46
C ASN A 398 -2.08 17.60 1.36
N GLY A 399 -2.64 17.68 0.14
CA GLY A 399 -2.14 18.54 -0.93
C GLY A 399 -0.76 18.17 -1.50
N TYR A 400 -0.36 16.91 -1.46
CA TYR A 400 0.91 16.40 -2.02
C TYR A 400 0.82 15.94 -3.48
N VAL A 401 -0.38 15.72 -4.01
CA VAL A 401 -0.61 15.29 -5.40
C VAL A 401 -1.69 16.16 -6.03
N ASP A 402 -1.44 16.67 -7.23
CA ASP A 402 -2.47 17.31 -8.06
C ASP A 402 -3.26 16.21 -8.77
N MET A 403 -4.57 16.18 -8.57
CA MET A 403 -5.44 15.16 -9.18
C MET A 403 -5.54 15.31 -10.69
N ASN A 404 -5.22 16.48 -11.26
CA ASN A 404 -5.11 16.65 -12.71
C ASN A 404 -3.95 15.83 -13.29
N ASP A 405 -2.85 15.70 -12.55
CA ASP A 405 -1.72 14.86 -12.98
C ASP A 405 -2.14 13.38 -13.06
N LEU A 406 -3.09 12.92 -12.23
CA LEU A 406 -3.59 11.55 -12.31
C LEU A 406 -4.54 11.34 -13.51
N VAL A 407 -5.34 12.35 -13.83
CA VAL A 407 -6.29 12.35 -14.96
C VAL A 407 -5.54 12.36 -16.30
N ASP A 408 -4.51 13.21 -16.42
CA ASP A 408 -3.72 13.36 -17.64
C ASP A 408 -2.92 12.10 -18.01
N MET A 409 -2.73 11.18 -17.06
CA MET A 409 -1.95 9.95 -17.24
C MET A 409 -2.80 8.80 -17.79
N VAL A 410 -4.14 8.93 -17.81
CA VAL A 410 -5.01 7.92 -18.40
C VAL A 410 -4.87 7.96 -19.94
N PRO A 411 -4.47 6.86 -20.60
CA PRO A 411 -4.18 6.83 -22.04
C PRO A 411 -5.47 6.73 -22.88
N VAL A 412 -6.32 7.76 -22.80
CA VAL A 412 -7.64 7.80 -23.46
C VAL A 412 -7.54 7.62 -24.97
N ASP A 413 -6.52 8.21 -25.60
CA ASP A 413 -6.29 8.07 -27.03
C ASP A 413 -5.95 6.63 -27.42
N ASP A 414 -5.21 5.90 -26.59
CA ASP A 414 -4.87 4.51 -26.86
C ASP A 414 -6.10 3.61 -26.74
N PHE A 415 -6.95 3.84 -25.73
CA PHE A 415 -8.25 3.18 -25.63
C PHE A 415 -9.14 3.46 -26.85
N ALA A 416 -9.19 4.71 -27.31
CA ALA A 416 -9.94 5.08 -28.51
C ALA A 416 -9.41 4.35 -29.76
N ASN A 417 -8.09 4.23 -29.89
CA ASN A 417 -7.45 3.53 -31.01
C ASN A 417 -7.70 2.02 -30.95
N SER A 418 -7.55 1.38 -29.79
CA SER A 418 -7.84 -0.05 -29.61
C SER A 418 -9.31 -0.35 -29.89
N PHE A 419 -10.22 0.47 -29.36
CA PHE A 419 -11.65 0.36 -29.66
C PHE A 419 -11.93 0.52 -31.16
N THR A 420 -11.37 1.54 -31.81
CA THR A 420 -11.56 1.76 -33.25
C THR A 420 -11.01 0.62 -34.09
N SER A 421 -9.87 0.04 -33.69
CA SER A 421 -9.26 -1.09 -34.38
C SER A 421 -10.12 -2.35 -34.25
N MET A 422 -10.68 -2.60 -33.07
CA MET A 422 -11.49 -3.78 -32.82
C MET A 422 -12.88 -3.65 -33.43
N MET A 423 -13.50 -2.47 -33.29
CA MET A 423 -14.90 -2.25 -33.68
C MET A 423 -15.05 -1.78 -35.13
N GLU A 424 -13.97 -1.28 -35.75
CA GLU A 424 -13.96 -0.56 -37.05
C GLU A 424 -14.79 0.74 -37.07
N THR A 425 -15.31 1.14 -35.92
CA THR A 425 -16.04 2.39 -35.73
C THR A 425 -15.15 3.40 -35.02
N PRO A 426 -14.86 4.57 -35.64
CA PRO A 426 -14.05 5.59 -35.00
C PRO A 426 -14.78 6.15 -33.78
N VAL A 427 -14.10 6.18 -32.65
CA VAL A 427 -14.63 6.72 -31.38
C VAL A 427 -13.75 7.85 -30.87
N THR A 428 -14.37 8.82 -30.19
CA THR A 428 -13.66 9.83 -29.41
C THR A 428 -14.23 9.86 -28.01
N PHE A 429 -13.37 9.83 -27.00
CA PHE A 429 -13.75 9.95 -25.60
C PHE A 429 -13.66 11.40 -25.13
N SER A 430 -14.47 11.72 -24.13
CA SER A 430 -14.43 13.00 -23.44
C SER A 430 -13.28 13.06 -22.42
N GLU A 431 -13.12 14.22 -21.78
CA GLU A 431 -12.15 14.38 -20.69
C GLU A 431 -12.46 13.40 -19.55
N VAL A 432 -11.42 12.77 -19.02
CA VAL A 432 -11.55 11.84 -17.90
C VAL A 432 -11.87 12.63 -16.63
N ILE A 433 -12.81 12.11 -15.84
CA ILE A 433 -13.23 12.70 -14.58
C ILE A 433 -13.22 11.64 -13.48
N PHE A 434 -13.05 12.06 -12.23
CA PHE A 434 -13.30 11.16 -11.10
C PHE A 434 -14.80 10.88 -10.97
N SER A 435 -15.15 9.62 -10.78
CA SER A 435 -16.53 9.26 -10.48
C SER A 435 -16.93 9.81 -9.11
N PRO A 436 -18.22 10.13 -8.90
CA PRO A 436 -18.74 10.40 -7.57
C PRO A 436 -18.46 9.21 -6.63
N PRO A 437 -18.24 9.45 -5.33
CA PRO A 437 -18.01 8.37 -4.38
C PRO A 437 -19.27 7.52 -4.20
N ASP A 438 -19.09 6.21 -4.13
CA ASP A 438 -20.12 5.24 -3.78
C ASP A 438 -19.80 4.57 -2.42
N MET A 439 -20.42 3.43 -2.11
CA MET A 439 -20.16 2.70 -0.85
C MET A 439 -18.87 1.87 -0.84
N THR A 440 -18.17 1.81 -1.96
CA THR A 440 -17.08 0.88 -2.26
C THR A 440 -15.92 1.50 -3.05
N SER A 441 -16.08 2.70 -3.63
CA SER A 441 -15.13 3.31 -4.54
C SER A 441 -15.29 4.83 -4.65
N GLY A 442 -14.33 5.47 -5.32
CA GLY A 442 -14.34 6.90 -5.67
C GLY A 442 -13.29 7.72 -4.92
N LEU A 443 -12.96 8.90 -5.45
CA LEU A 443 -11.91 9.75 -4.86
C LEU A 443 -12.31 10.23 -3.46
N ASP A 444 -13.50 10.82 -3.32
CA ASP A 444 -14.02 11.32 -2.03
C ASP A 444 -14.73 10.22 -1.20
N PHE A 445 -14.38 8.96 -1.39
CA PHE A 445 -14.90 7.86 -0.58
C PHE A 445 -14.54 8.08 0.89
N THR A 446 -15.50 7.86 1.78
CA THR A 446 -15.31 8.01 3.22
C THR A 446 -15.56 6.67 3.91
N HIS A 447 -14.58 6.21 4.68
CA HIS A 447 -14.71 4.99 5.46
C HIS A 447 -15.83 5.12 6.50
N ILE A 448 -16.67 4.10 6.55
CA ILE A 448 -17.64 3.85 7.61
C ILE A 448 -16.89 3.28 8.83
N PRO A 449 -17.01 3.93 10.01
CA PRO A 449 -16.40 3.48 11.26
C PRO A 449 -16.77 2.04 11.61
N GLU A 450 -15.79 1.27 12.09
CA GLU A 450 -15.88 -0.16 12.47
C GLU A 450 -16.33 -1.13 11.38
N VAL A 451 -16.64 -0.66 10.16
CA VAL A 451 -17.09 -1.49 9.03
C VAL A 451 -16.00 -1.58 7.97
N THR A 452 -15.61 -0.42 7.44
CA THR A 452 -14.60 -0.32 6.37
C THR A 452 -13.24 0.16 6.88
N CYS A 453 -13.19 0.63 8.13
CA CYS A 453 -11.97 1.01 8.85
C CYS A 453 -12.16 0.73 10.34
N ALA A 454 -11.09 0.41 11.09
CA ALA A 454 -11.21 0.16 12.53
C ALA A 454 -11.33 1.46 13.36
N GLU A 455 -11.15 2.62 12.74
CA GLU A 455 -11.26 3.92 13.38
C GLU A 455 -12.72 4.23 13.78
N LEU A 456 -12.88 5.04 14.84
CA LEU A 456 -14.19 5.39 15.43
C LEU A 456 -14.88 6.58 14.76
N SER A 457 -14.17 7.29 13.86
CA SER A 457 -14.67 8.45 13.14
C SER A 457 -14.57 8.20 11.63
N PRO A 458 -15.47 8.78 10.82
CA PRO A 458 -15.36 8.70 9.37
C PRO A 458 -14.08 9.40 8.90
N THR A 459 -13.35 8.77 7.99
CA THR A 459 -12.07 9.27 7.45
C THR A 459 -12.00 9.00 5.95
N GLY A 460 -11.25 9.83 5.20
CA GLY A 460 -11.01 9.60 3.76
C GLY A 460 -10.03 8.45 3.49
N PHE A 461 -9.16 8.15 4.46
CA PHE A 461 -8.22 7.03 4.42
C PHE A 461 -8.10 6.40 5.81
N CYS A 462 -7.85 5.10 5.86
CA CYS A 462 -7.79 4.34 7.11
C CYS A 462 -6.36 4.16 7.61
N VAL A 463 -6.06 4.42 8.89
CA VAL A 463 -4.71 4.16 9.48
C VAL A 463 -4.69 3.04 10.54
N GLU A 464 -5.85 2.49 10.90
CA GLU A 464 -5.98 1.41 11.87
C GLU A 464 -6.82 0.22 11.39
N GLY A 465 -6.37 -0.98 11.72
CA GLY A 465 -7.07 -2.24 11.41
C GLY A 465 -6.56 -2.93 10.15
N GLN A 466 -7.32 -3.92 9.69
CA GLN A 466 -6.92 -4.78 8.57
C GLN A 466 -6.98 -4.10 7.20
N TYR A 467 -7.79 -3.03 7.08
CA TYR A 467 -7.98 -2.27 5.83
C TYR A 467 -7.20 -0.95 5.84
N ALA A 468 -6.30 -0.78 6.80
CA ALA A 468 -5.54 0.46 6.92
C ALA A 468 -4.62 0.65 5.72
N MET A 469 -4.78 1.78 5.03
CA MET A 469 -3.97 2.23 3.89
C MET A 469 -3.92 1.25 2.72
N ASN A 470 -4.87 0.33 2.62
CA ASN A 470 -4.84 -0.69 1.59
C ASN A 470 -5.59 -0.24 0.31
N GLY A 471 -5.54 -1.07 -0.73
CA GLY A 471 -6.20 -0.81 -2.01
C GLY A 471 -7.63 -1.36 -2.14
N THR A 472 -8.31 -1.75 -1.06
CA THR A 472 -9.61 -2.46 -1.16
C THR A 472 -10.72 -1.60 -1.76
N TYR A 473 -10.70 -0.28 -1.53
CA TYR A 473 -11.69 0.65 -2.05
C TYR A 473 -11.05 1.51 -3.14
N PRO A 474 -11.18 1.15 -4.43
CA PRO A 474 -10.43 1.80 -5.50
C PRO A 474 -10.88 3.24 -5.74
N ILE A 475 -10.01 4.02 -6.37
CA ILE A 475 -10.39 5.31 -6.96
C ILE A 475 -10.88 5.04 -8.36
N ARG A 476 -12.06 5.56 -8.69
CA ARG A 476 -12.69 5.33 -9.98
C ARG A 476 -12.64 6.61 -10.84
N LEU A 477 -12.17 6.43 -12.06
CA LEU A 477 -12.06 7.44 -13.12
C LEU A 477 -12.98 7.00 -14.26
N GLU A 478 -13.69 7.94 -14.87
CA GLU A 478 -14.68 7.65 -15.90
C GLU A 478 -14.52 8.62 -17.08
N THR A 479 -14.74 8.11 -18.28
CA THR A 479 -14.92 8.92 -19.49
C THR A 479 -15.99 8.31 -20.37
N THR A 480 -16.72 9.15 -21.08
CA THR A 480 -17.78 8.74 -22.01
C THR A 480 -17.43 9.10 -23.44
N SER A 481 -17.81 8.26 -24.38
CA SER A 481 -17.60 8.49 -25.80
C SER A 481 -18.62 9.48 -26.37
N SER A 482 -18.30 10.03 -27.54
CA SER A 482 -19.32 10.56 -28.44
C SER A 482 -20.26 9.44 -28.92
N GLU A 483 -21.50 9.80 -29.28
CA GLU A 483 -22.42 8.91 -29.99
C GLU A 483 -21.73 8.34 -31.25
N MET A 484 -21.87 7.04 -31.46
CA MET A 484 -21.29 6.29 -32.57
C MET A 484 -22.31 5.35 -33.19
N ASN A 485 -22.17 5.08 -34.49
CA ASN A 485 -22.95 4.06 -35.16
C ASN A 485 -22.22 2.71 -34.99
N LEU A 486 -22.72 1.90 -34.07
CA LEU A 486 -22.17 0.61 -33.70
C LEU A 486 -23.04 -0.48 -34.32
N ASP A 487 -22.79 -0.83 -35.58
CA ASP A 487 -23.54 -1.89 -36.25
C ASP A 487 -23.31 -3.24 -35.55
N VAL A 488 -24.26 -3.65 -34.70
CA VAL A 488 -24.16 -4.85 -33.86
C VAL A 488 -24.06 -6.12 -34.72
N ILE A 489 -24.58 -6.06 -35.94
CA ILE A 489 -24.48 -7.14 -36.91
C ILE A 489 -23.05 -7.27 -37.42
N ASP A 490 -22.37 -6.15 -37.71
CA ASP A 490 -20.97 -6.18 -38.15
C ASP A 490 -20.07 -6.76 -37.06
N ILE A 491 -20.37 -6.47 -35.78
CA ILE A 491 -19.68 -7.09 -34.65
C ILE A 491 -19.91 -8.60 -34.63
N ALA A 492 -21.17 -9.03 -34.77
CA ALA A 492 -21.53 -10.45 -34.78
C ALA A 492 -20.90 -11.19 -35.98
N THR A 493 -20.96 -10.64 -37.19
CA THR A 493 -20.38 -11.26 -38.39
C THR A 493 -18.87 -11.36 -38.31
N ARG A 494 -18.18 -10.35 -37.76
CA ARG A 494 -16.73 -10.38 -37.51
C ARG A 494 -16.36 -11.38 -36.42
N LEU A 495 -17.13 -11.46 -35.34
CA LEU A 495 -16.96 -12.52 -34.34
C LEU A 495 -17.09 -13.89 -34.99
N LEU A 496 -17.92 -14.07 -36.02
CA LEU A 496 -18.16 -15.36 -36.67
C LEU A 496 -17.26 -15.63 -37.89
N ASP A 497 -16.41 -14.69 -38.30
CA ASP A 497 -15.54 -14.77 -39.50
C ASP A 497 -16.31 -15.12 -40.79
N VAL A 498 -17.51 -14.55 -40.95
CA VAL A 498 -18.38 -14.80 -42.12
C VAL A 498 -18.11 -13.77 -43.21
N THR A 499 -17.50 -14.21 -44.32
CA THR A 499 -17.14 -13.33 -45.46
C THR A 499 -17.92 -13.60 -46.76
N ASP A 500 -18.07 -12.57 -47.58
CA ASP A 500 -18.70 -12.53 -48.90
C ASP A 500 -17.77 -13.02 -50.05
N THR A 501 -18.22 -12.85 -51.30
CA THR A 501 -17.47 -13.21 -52.53
C THR A 501 -16.09 -12.57 -52.70
N ASN A 502 -15.81 -11.46 -52.01
CA ASN A 502 -14.56 -10.72 -52.09
C ASN A 502 -13.65 -10.93 -50.86
N GLY A 503 -14.16 -11.64 -49.84
CA GLY A 503 -13.49 -11.77 -48.54
C GLY A 503 -13.83 -10.62 -47.58
N ASP A 504 -14.83 -9.80 -47.90
CA ASP A 504 -15.35 -8.75 -47.03
C ASP A 504 -16.45 -9.34 -46.11
N PRO A 505 -16.77 -8.78 -44.93
CA PRO A 505 -17.89 -9.27 -44.10
C PRO A 505 -19.21 -9.33 -44.88
N LEU A 506 -20.07 -10.31 -44.55
CA LEU A 506 -21.36 -10.46 -45.21
C LEU A 506 -22.28 -9.25 -44.92
N ASP A 507 -22.51 -8.42 -45.93
CA ASP A 507 -23.45 -7.29 -45.85
C ASP A 507 -24.91 -7.78 -45.83
N ILE A 508 -25.54 -7.68 -44.65
CA ILE A 508 -26.97 -7.93 -44.46
C ILE A 508 -27.74 -6.64 -44.11
N SER A 509 -27.15 -5.46 -44.34
CA SER A 509 -27.76 -4.16 -44.02
C SER A 509 -29.04 -3.86 -44.82
N PHE A 510 -29.39 -4.74 -45.76
CA PHE A 510 -30.63 -4.65 -46.54
C PHE A 510 -31.84 -5.20 -45.78
N ILE A 511 -31.64 -5.94 -44.69
CA ILE A 511 -32.70 -6.51 -43.85
C ILE A 511 -32.98 -5.51 -42.73
N GLU A 512 -34.24 -5.11 -42.55
CA GLU A 512 -34.63 -4.24 -41.43
C GLU A 512 -34.56 -5.01 -40.10
N ASP A 513 -34.26 -4.32 -38.99
CA ASP A 513 -34.10 -4.93 -37.66
C ASP A 513 -35.30 -5.79 -37.22
N GLN A 514 -36.51 -5.40 -37.62
CA GLN A 514 -37.73 -6.17 -37.33
C GLN A 514 -37.73 -7.53 -38.03
N ASP A 515 -37.26 -7.58 -39.27
CA ASP A 515 -37.18 -8.80 -40.06
C ASP A 515 -35.99 -9.65 -39.57
N LEU A 516 -34.89 -9.01 -39.18
CA LEU A 516 -33.76 -9.69 -38.55
C LEU A 516 -34.15 -10.32 -37.21
N ALA A 517 -34.95 -9.64 -36.37
CA ALA A 517 -35.49 -10.20 -35.14
C ALA A 517 -36.29 -11.49 -35.41
N LEU A 518 -37.07 -11.52 -36.49
CA LEU A 518 -37.86 -12.69 -36.88
C LEU A 518 -36.97 -13.86 -37.33
N LEU A 519 -35.89 -13.57 -38.05
CA LEU A 519 -34.89 -14.58 -38.42
C LEU A 519 -34.18 -15.12 -37.17
N MET A 520 -33.67 -14.24 -36.31
CA MET A 520 -32.97 -14.59 -35.07
C MET A 520 -33.86 -15.36 -34.09
N ASN A 521 -35.19 -15.26 -34.15
CA ASN A 521 -36.04 -16.12 -33.31
C ASN A 521 -35.90 -17.62 -33.64
N VAL A 522 -35.34 -17.99 -34.79
CA VAL A 522 -35.12 -19.39 -35.19
C VAL A 522 -33.63 -19.73 -35.25
N LEU A 523 -32.76 -18.72 -35.27
CA LEU A 523 -31.32 -18.85 -35.32
C LEU A 523 -30.75 -18.58 -33.91
N SER A 524 -29.94 -19.50 -33.38
CA SER A 524 -29.03 -19.16 -32.30
C SER A 524 -27.61 -19.22 -32.82
N VAL A 525 -26.78 -18.28 -32.40
CA VAL A 525 -25.37 -18.26 -32.74
C VAL A 525 -24.59 -18.33 -31.45
N GLU A 526 -23.68 -19.29 -31.33
CA GLU A 526 -22.85 -19.51 -30.15
C GLU A 526 -21.40 -19.70 -30.57
N LYS A 527 -20.49 -18.99 -29.92
CA LYS A 527 -19.05 -19.06 -30.19
C LYS A 527 -18.25 -18.91 -28.89
N GLU A 528 -17.24 -19.76 -28.76
CA GLU A 528 -16.21 -19.63 -27.75
C GLU A 528 -15.26 -18.46 -28.11
N VAL A 529 -15.20 -17.45 -27.24
CA VAL A 529 -14.37 -16.26 -27.40
C VAL A 529 -13.10 -16.43 -26.59
N ASP A 530 -11.96 -16.22 -27.25
CA ASP A 530 -10.64 -16.29 -26.62
C ASP A 530 -10.42 -15.01 -25.78
N PRO A 531 -10.13 -15.12 -24.48
CA PRO A 531 -9.90 -13.98 -23.60
C PRO A 531 -8.72 -13.11 -24.08
N ASP A 532 -7.74 -13.68 -24.80
CA ASP A 532 -6.60 -12.91 -25.32
C ASP A 532 -7.05 -11.78 -26.27
N MET A 533 -8.19 -11.94 -26.96
CA MET A 533 -8.78 -10.89 -27.81
C MET A 533 -9.23 -9.66 -27.00
N ILE A 534 -9.55 -9.85 -25.73
CA ILE A 534 -9.98 -8.78 -24.82
C ILE A 534 -8.74 -8.10 -24.20
N GLY A 535 -7.67 -8.86 -23.93
CA GLY A 535 -6.40 -8.34 -23.42
C GLY A 535 -5.79 -7.26 -24.32
N ASP A 536 -6.00 -7.33 -25.64
CA ASP A 536 -5.55 -6.33 -26.61
C ASP A 536 -6.16 -4.92 -26.40
N PHE A 537 -7.23 -4.79 -25.61
CA PHE A 537 -7.79 -3.49 -25.22
C PHE A 537 -6.95 -2.75 -24.18
N ILE A 538 -6.06 -3.45 -23.46
CA ILE A 538 -5.23 -2.86 -22.40
C ILE A 538 -4.02 -2.17 -23.05
N PRO A 539 -3.90 -0.83 -22.95
CA PRO A 539 -2.74 -0.12 -23.50
C PRO A 539 -1.44 -0.56 -22.82
N GLU A 540 -0.34 -0.62 -23.58
CA GLU A 540 0.99 -0.98 -23.04
C GLU A 540 1.49 -0.03 -21.93
N THR A 541 0.88 1.16 -21.82
CA THR A 541 1.21 2.16 -20.79
C THR A 541 0.53 1.90 -19.45
N LEU A 542 -0.41 0.97 -19.38
CA LEU A 542 -1.08 0.56 -18.14
C LEU A 542 -0.40 -0.68 -17.53
N PRO A 543 -0.50 -0.85 -16.20
CA PRO A 543 -0.13 -2.12 -15.57
C PRO A 543 -1.02 -3.26 -16.10
N PRO A 544 -0.61 -4.52 -15.89
CA PRO A 544 -1.52 -5.64 -16.03
C PRO A 544 -2.79 -5.37 -15.23
N ALA A 545 -3.94 -5.47 -15.90
CA ALA A 545 -5.24 -5.09 -15.37
C ALA A 545 -6.27 -6.12 -15.78
N ASP A 546 -7.29 -6.29 -14.95
CA ASP A 546 -8.46 -7.06 -15.32
C ASP A 546 -9.40 -6.16 -16.14
N ILE A 547 -10.02 -6.69 -17.19
CA ILE A 547 -10.95 -5.93 -18.03
C ILE A 547 -12.29 -6.65 -18.15
N THR A 548 -13.37 -5.90 -17.96
CA THR A 548 -14.74 -6.37 -18.16
C THR A 548 -15.39 -5.51 -19.24
N ILE A 549 -15.90 -6.15 -20.30
CA ILE A 549 -16.65 -5.48 -21.37
C ILE A 549 -18.12 -5.88 -21.24
N ARG A 550 -19.00 -4.89 -21.13
CA ARG A 550 -20.45 -5.05 -21.08
C ARG A 550 -21.06 -4.41 -22.32
N LEU A 551 -21.71 -5.20 -23.16
CA LEU A 551 -22.44 -4.71 -24.33
C LEU A 551 -23.93 -4.85 -24.08
N LEU A 552 -24.66 -3.74 -23.92
CA LEU A 552 -26.12 -3.76 -23.91
C LEU A 552 -26.62 -3.95 -25.34
N LEU A 553 -27.49 -4.94 -25.52
CA LEU A 553 -27.97 -5.38 -26.83
C LEU A 553 -29.23 -4.62 -27.27
N PRO A 554 -29.41 -4.38 -28.58
CA PRO A 554 -30.67 -3.91 -29.15
C PRO A 554 -31.86 -4.82 -28.82
N ASP A 555 -33.07 -4.29 -28.95
CA ASP A 555 -34.31 -5.05 -28.68
C ASP A 555 -34.58 -6.23 -29.63
N TRP A 556 -33.94 -6.25 -30.80
CA TRP A 556 -34.11 -7.30 -31.80
C TRP A 556 -33.25 -8.54 -31.56
N ILE A 557 -32.33 -8.49 -30.58
CA ILE A 557 -31.44 -9.59 -30.22
C ILE A 557 -31.34 -9.76 -28.70
N ARG A 558 -31.01 -10.96 -28.26
CA ARG A 558 -30.81 -11.33 -26.86
C ARG A 558 -29.60 -12.24 -26.73
N SER A 559 -28.89 -12.13 -25.62
CA SER A 559 -27.86 -13.08 -25.24
C SER A 559 -28.48 -14.44 -24.88
N THR A 560 -27.76 -15.52 -25.15
CA THR A 560 -28.12 -16.87 -24.68
C THR A 560 -27.68 -17.14 -23.23
N SER A 561 -26.90 -16.21 -22.64
CA SER A 561 -26.45 -16.28 -21.24
C SER A 561 -27.56 -15.91 -20.24
N ASP A 562 -27.23 -15.92 -18.94
CA ASP A 562 -28.18 -15.61 -17.86
C ASP A 562 -28.74 -14.17 -17.93
N SER A 563 -28.06 -13.26 -18.62
CA SER A 563 -28.44 -11.85 -18.78
C SER A 563 -28.85 -11.58 -20.24
N PRO A 564 -30.13 -11.73 -20.61
CA PRO A 564 -30.53 -11.74 -22.02
C PRO A 564 -30.40 -10.38 -22.72
N GLU A 565 -30.33 -9.28 -21.98
CA GLU A 565 -30.23 -7.91 -22.52
C GLU A 565 -28.78 -7.45 -22.72
N MET A 566 -27.79 -8.25 -22.30
CA MET A 566 -26.39 -7.84 -22.36
C MET A 566 -25.43 -9.02 -22.60
N ILE A 567 -24.30 -8.72 -23.24
CA ILE A 567 -23.16 -9.62 -23.30
C ILE A 567 -22.12 -9.09 -22.30
N GLU A 568 -21.65 -9.95 -21.40
CA GLU A 568 -20.54 -9.65 -20.50
C GLU A 568 -19.36 -10.52 -20.90
N LEU A 569 -18.20 -9.90 -21.08
CA LEU A 569 -16.93 -10.54 -21.39
C LEU A 569 -15.93 -10.18 -20.32
N VAL A 570 -15.32 -11.18 -19.68
CA VAL A 570 -14.37 -10.96 -18.59
C VAL A 570 -12.98 -11.48 -18.97
N TYR A 571 -11.98 -10.62 -18.80
CA TYR A 571 -10.57 -10.98 -18.87
C TYR A 571 -9.90 -10.68 -17.53
N VAL A 572 -9.28 -11.71 -16.98
CA VAL A 572 -8.41 -11.66 -15.80
C VAL A 572 -6.97 -11.92 -16.26
N ASN A 573 -6.05 -11.06 -15.87
CA ASN A 573 -4.65 -11.10 -16.33
C ASN A 573 -3.97 -12.46 -16.10
N GLU A 574 -4.34 -13.20 -15.05
CA GLU A 574 -3.93 -14.59 -14.84
C GLU A 574 -5.14 -15.53 -14.69
N GLY A 575 -5.23 -16.53 -15.56
CA GLY A 575 -6.22 -17.61 -15.44
C GLY A 575 -7.55 -17.36 -16.13
N SER A 576 -7.61 -16.42 -17.09
CA SER A 576 -8.76 -16.30 -17.99
C SER A 576 -9.03 -17.62 -18.72
N GLU A 577 -10.30 -18.02 -18.73
CA GLU A 577 -10.80 -19.13 -19.54
C GLU A 577 -11.62 -18.57 -20.69
N ALA A 578 -11.73 -19.35 -21.77
CA ALA A 578 -12.60 -18.97 -22.87
C ALA A 578 -14.08 -18.99 -22.45
N GLU A 579 -14.80 -17.97 -22.84
CA GLU A 579 -16.23 -17.81 -22.54
C GLU A 579 -17.07 -18.11 -23.78
N GLU A 580 -18.15 -18.87 -23.58
CA GLU A 580 -19.13 -19.13 -24.63
C GLU A 580 -20.10 -17.96 -24.71
N VAL A 581 -20.04 -17.23 -25.82
CA VAL A 581 -20.89 -16.09 -26.11
C VAL A 581 -21.90 -16.51 -27.14
N GLY A 582 -23.19 -16.30 -26.84
CA GLY A 582 -24.23 -16.59 -27.81
C GLY A 582 -25.32 -15.53 -27.88
N ILE A 583 -25.94 -15.46 -29.05
CA ILE A 583 -26.98 -14.51 -29.41
C ILE A 583 -28.14 -15.22 -30.11
N THR A 584 -29.36 -14.80 -29.80
CA THR A 584 -30.62 -15.33 -30.32
C THR A 584 -31.65 -14.21 -30.45
N GLY A 585 -32.77 -14.45 -31.12
CA GLY A 585 -33.87 -13.50 -31.20
C GLY A 585 -34.63 -13.34 -29.87
N PRO A 586 -35.43 -12.29 -29.71
CA PRO A 586 -36.12 -11.95 -28.46
C PRO A 586 -37.21 -12.94 -28.06
N ASN A 587 -37.71 -13.74 -29.02
CA ASN A 587 -38.70 -14.78 -28.79
C ASN A 587 -38.28 -16.07 -29.51
N PRO A 588 -37.30 -16.83 -28.98
CA PRO A 588 -36.82 -18.06 -29.59
C PRO A 588 -37.97 -19.04 -29.84
N TRP A 589 -38.04 -19.62 -31.04
CA TRP A 589 -39.11 -20.51 -31.45
C TRP A 589 -38.86 -21.93 -30.95
N PRO A 590 -39.68 -22.46 -30.02
CA PRO A 590 -39.50 -23.81 -29.52
C PRO A 590 -40.06 -24.81 -30.54
N TRP A 591 -39.22 -25.41 -31.37
CA TRP A 591 -39.69 -26.33 -32.41
C TRP A 591 -40.24 -27.65 -31.82
N GLU A 592 -39.86 -28.05 -30.61
CA GLU A 592 -40.21 -29.33 -29.95
C GLU A 592 -41.67 -29.40 -29.45
N HIS A 593 -42.63 -28.99 -30.27
CA HIS A 593 -44.06 -29.09 -29.96
C HIS A 593 -44.79 -29.96 -30.99
N ALA A 594 -45.85 -30.62 -30.51
CA ALA A 594 -46.73 -31.43 -31.36
C ALA A 594 -47.74 -30.55 -32.10
N LEU A 595 -48.14 -30.95 -33.31
CA LEU A 595 -49.19 -30.29 -34.11
C LEU A 595 -50.35 -31.24 -34.38
N CYS A 596 -51.57 -30.76 -34.12
CA CYS A 596 -52.83 -31.50 -34.20
C CYS A 596 -53.80 -30.83 -35.18
N TYR A 597 -54.75 -31.58 -35.71
CA TYR A 597 -55.75 -31.04 -36.63
C TYR A 597 -56.69 -30.02 -35.98
N GLU A 598 -57.21 -30.33 -34.80
CA GLU A 598 -58.27 -29.57 -34.14
C GLU A 598 -58.03 -29.39 -32.63
N THR A 599 -57.22 -30.25 -32.00
CA THR A 599 -56.94 -30.20 -30.55
C THR A 599 -56.10 -28.98 -30.17
N THR A 600 -56.64 -28.11 -29.32
CA THR A 600 -55.87 -27.07 -28.59
C THR A 600 -55.06 -27.72 -27.45
N ASP A 601 -53.81 -27.29 -27.27
CA ASP A 601 -52.79 -27.91 -26.40
C ASP A 601 -52.41 -29.33 -26.86
N CYS A 602 -51.98 -29.42 -28.12
CA CYS A 602 -51.55 -30.67 -28.74
C CYS A 602 -50.35 -31.28 -28.01
N THR A 603 -50.42 -32.60 -27.79
CA THR A 603 -49.32 -33.40 -27.26
C THR A 603 -49.06 -34.58 -28.20
N ASP A 604 -47.93 -35.25 -28.04
CA ASP A 604 -47.61 -36.46 -28.82
C ASP A 604 -48.62 -37.61 -28.64
N ALA A 605 -49.45 -37.56 -27.60
CA ALA A 605 -50.47 -38.55 -27.31
C ALA A 605 -51.87 -38.17 -27.84
N SER A 606 -52.03 -36.99 -28.43
CA SER A 606 -53.32 -36.53 -28.96
C SER A 606 -53.80 -37.42 -30.12
N GLU A 607 -55.11 -37.68 -30.20
CA GLU A 607 -55.68 -38.60 -31.20
C GLU A 607 -55.53 -38.11 -32.64
N ASP A 608 -55.41 -36.80 -32.83
CA ASP A 608 -55.33 -36.10 -34.11
C ASP A 608 -53.96 -35.44 -34.34
N VAL A 609 -52.91 -35.92 -33.66
CA VAL A 609 -51.54 -35.46 -33.89
C VAL A 609 -51.06 -35.88 -35.28
N PHE A 610 -50.52 -34.94 -36.05
CA PHE A 610 -49.92 -35.19 -37.35
C PHE A 610 -48.45 -34.78 -37.44
N CYS A 611 -47.95 -33.97 -36.51
CA CYS A 611 -46.52 -33.76 -36.27
C CYS A 611 -46.20 -34.07 -34.80
N LEU A 612 -45.31 -35.02 -34.55
CA LEU A 612 -44.81 -35.28 -33.20
C LEU A 612 -43.76 -34.22 -32.81
N SER A 613 -43.63 -33.93 -31.51
CA SER A 613 -42.63 -33.00 -30.95
C SER A 613 -41.21 -33.31 -31.43
N THR A 614 -40.87 -34.59 -31.59
CA THR A 614 -39.55 -35.08 -32.05
C THR A 614 -39.29 -34.95 -33.55
N TRP A 615 -40.28 -34.58 -34.36
CA TRP A 615 -40.13 -34.53 -35.81
C TRP A 615 -39.61 -33.16 -36.28
N ARG A 616 -38.29 -33.03 -36.49
CA ARG A 616 -37.68 -31.79 -36.99
C ARG A 616 -38.27 -31.34 -38.34
N THR A 617 -38.61 -32.27 -39.24
CA THR A 617 -39.37 -32.00 -40.48
C THR A 617 -40.81 -32.49 -40.33
N CYS A 618 -41.78 -31.62 -40.61
CA CYS A 618 -43.19 -32.00 -40.73
C CYS A 618 -43.84 -31.45 -42.00
N ILE A 619 -44.15 -32.40 -42.90
CA ILE A 619 -44.79 -32.15 -44.19
C ILE A 619 -46.00 -33.08 -44.30
N ARG A 620 -47.16 -32.52 -44.63
CA ARG A 620 -48.40 -33.25 -44.89
C ARG A 620 -48.72 -33.19 -46.38
N SER A 621 -49.08 -34.32 -46.97
CA SER A 621 -49.58 -34.36 -48.34
C SER A 621 -51.05 -34.74 -48.33
N GLU A 622 -51.88 -33.94 -48.97
CA GLU A 622 -53.24 -34.29 -49.36
C GLU A 622 -53.22 -34.71 -50.83
N VAL A 623 -53.73 -35.90 -51.12
CA VAL A 623 -53.83 -36.41 -52.49
C VAL A 623 -55.31 -36.63 -52.79
N ASP A 624 -55.88 -35.72 -53.58
CA ASP A 624 -57.23 -35.83 -54.12
C ASP A 624 -57.15 -36.52 -55.47
N LEU A 625 -57.59 -37.79 -55.53
CA LEU A 625 -57.73 -38.53 -56.78
C LEU A 625 -59.18 -38.47 -57.24
N ASP A 626 -59.44 -37.77 -58.33
CA ASP A 626 -60.72 -37.76 -59.01
C ASP A 626 -60.69 -38.70 -60.21
N LEU A 627 -61.57 -39.70 -60.18
CA LEU A 627 -61.78 -40.64 -61.28
C LEU A 627 -62.86 -40.05 -62.18
N SER A 628 -62.45 -39.22 -63.13
CA SER A 628 -63.38 -38.53 -64.01
C SER A 628 -64.14 -39.48 -64.95
N SER A 629 -63.52 -40.60 -65.37
CA SER A 629 -64.19 -41.64 -66.17
C SER A 629 -63.56 -43.04 -66.02
N LEU A 630 -64.41 -44.08 -66.01
CA LEU A 630 -63.99 -45.49 -66.08
C LEU A 630 -64.87 -46.23 -67.10
N SER A 631 -64.26 -46.76 -68.16
CA SER A 631 -64.94 -47.52 -69.20
C SER A 631 -64.34 -48.92 -69.32
N ILE A 632 -65.17 -49.94 -69.06
CA ILE A 632 -64.80 -51.35 -69.23
C ILE A 632 -65.40 -51.84 -70.54
N LYS A 633 -64.56 -52.09 -71.55
CA LYS A 633 -64.98 -52.59 -72.85
C LYS A 633 -65.02 -54.12 -72.83
N GLU A 634 -66.12 -54.68 -72.31
CA GLU A 634 -66.33 -56.12 -72.07
C GLU A 634 -66.08 -57.05 -73.28
N PHE A 635 -66.23 -56.57 -74.52
CA PHE A 635 -66.01 -57.39 -75.72
C PHE A 635 -64.60 -57.27 -76.33
N SER A 636 -63.82 -56.25 -75.96
CA SER A 636 -62.41 -56.10 -76.40
C SER A 636 -61.39 -56.46 -75.32
N GLY A 637 -61.82 -56.56 -74.05
CA GLY A 637 -60.94 -56.87 -72.92
C GLY A 637 -60.10 -55.69 -72.44
N GLU A 638 -60.45 -54.46 -72.82
CA GLU A 638 -59.72 -53.23 -72.46
C GLU A 638 -60.47 -52.44 -71.38
N VAL A 639 -59.70 -51.80 -70.50
CA VAL A 639 -60.18 -50.86 -69.49
C VAL A 639 -59.54 -49.50 -69.77
N GLU A 640 -60.36 -48.49 -70.04
CA GLU A 640 -59.94 -47.09 -70.15
C GLU A 640 -60.34 -46.36 -68.87
N MET A 641 -59.39 -45.60 -68.32
CA MET A 641 -59.55 -44.90 -67.06
C MET A 641 -58.91 -43.52 -67.17
N ASP A 642 -59.68 -42.47 -66.90
CA ASP A 642 -59.20 -41.10 -66.79
C ASP A 642 -59.12 -40.73 -65.30
N LEU A 643 -57.89 -40.50 -64.84
CA LEU A 643 -57.59 -40.07 -63.47
C LEU A 643 -57.08 -38.65 -63.50
N GLU A 644 -57.70 -37.77 -62.72
CA GLU A 644 -57.17 -36.46 -62.36
C GLU A 644 -56.67 -36.55 -60.91
N ALA A 645 -55.40 -36.23 -60.69
CA ALA A 645 -54.79 -36.26 -59.37
C ALA A 645 -54.39 -34.84 -59.00
N SER A 646 -54.90 -34.34 -57.88
CA SER A 646 -54.45 -33.10 -57.25
C SER A 646 -53.67 -33.45 -55.98
N VAL A 647 -52.42 -33.03 -55.91
CA VAL A 647 -51.56 -33.21 -54.74
C VAL A 647 -51.33 -31.85 -54.11
N ARG A 648 -51.75 -31.67 -52.85
CA ARG A 648 -51.49 -30.48 -52.05
C ARG A 648 -50.51 -30.83 -50.93
N VAL A 649 -49.33 -30.21 -50.96
CA VAL A 649 -48.30 -30.38 -49.95
C VAL A 649 -48.34 -29.21 -48.98
N HIS A 650 -48.55 -29.50 -47.70
CA HIS A 650 -48.54 -28.57 -46.59
C HIS A 650 -47.23 -28.75 -45.82
N ILE A 651 -46.35 -27.77 -45.92
CA ILE A 651 -45.12 -27.72 -45.13
C ILE A 651 -45.44 -26.94 -43.86
N HIS A 652 -45.17 -27.52 -42.68
CA HIS A 652 -45.36 -26.87 -41.39
C HIS A 652 -44.02 -26.46 -40.77
N ARG A 653 -43.04 -27.36 -40.83
CA ARG A 653 -41.65 -27.06 -40.48
C ARG A 653 -40.68 -27.96 -41.24
N ILE A 654 -39.49 -27.46 -41.55
CA ILE A 654 -38.44 -28.21 -42.23
C ILE A 654 -37.25 -28.32 -41.27
N GLY A 655 -36.86 -29.54 -40.95
CA GLY A 655 -35.68 -29.82 -40.16
C GLY A 655 -34.44 -29.70 -41.04
N LEU A 656 -33.41 -29.05 -40.53
CA LEU A 656 -32.14 -28.98 -41.22
C LEU A 656 -31.29 -30.22 -40.91
N PRO A 657 -30.50 -30.71 -41.88
CA PRO A 657 -29.58 -31.83 -41.65
C PRO A 657 -28.48 -31.45 -40.66
N GLU A 658 -28.14 -32.36 -39.74
CA GLU A 658 -27.06 -32.17 -38.74
C GLU A 658 -25.68 -31.91 -39.36
N SER A 659 -25.48 -32.23 -40.64
CA SER A 659 -24.24 -31.90 -41.35
C SER A 659 -24.04 -30.39 -41.58
N LEU A 660 -25.08 -29.56 -41.43
CA LEU A 660 -24.93 -28.10 -41.47
C LEU A 660 -24.13 -27.58 -40.27
N ASP A 661 -24.21 -28.26 -39.13
CA ASP A 661 -23.41 -27.93 -37.94
C ASP A 661 -21.91 -28.14 -38.21
N ASP A 662 -21.54 -29.04 -39.13
CA ASP A 662 -20.13 -29.22 -39.55
C ASP A 662 -19.65 -28.11 -40.51
N ASP A 663 -20.56 -27.52 -41.29
CA ASP A 663 -20.25 -26.49 -42.30
C ASP A 663 -20.30 -25.06 -41.71
N VAL A 664 -21.14 -24.82 -40.70
CA VAL A 664 -21.27 -23.54 -39.98
C VAL A 664 -21.35 -23.81 -38.46
N PRO A 665 -20.22 -24.11 -37.79
CA PRO A 665 -20.20 -24.67 -36.43
C PRO A 665 -20.71 -23.75 -35.33
N TYR A 666 -20.86 -22.45 -35.63
CA TYR A 666 -21.29 -21.44 -34.67
C TYR A 666 -22.78 -21.11 -34.77
N VAL A 667 -23.49 -21.61 -35.79
CA VAL A 667 -24.89 -21.26 -36.05
C VAL A 667 -25.74 -22.51 -35.84
N SER A 668 -26.60 -22.49 -34.84
CA SER A 668 -27.52 -23.59 -34.54
C SER A 668 -28.93 -23.27 -35.02
N VAL A 669 -29.44 -24.16 -35.88
CA VAL A 669 -30.79 -24.06 -36.47
C VAL A 669 -31.36 -25.45 -36.64
N GLU A 670 -32.28 -25.83 -35.76
CA GLU A 670 -32.78 -27.21 -35.76
C GLU A 670 -33.93 -27.43 -36.72
N SER A 671 -34.82 -26.45 -36.84
CA SER A 671 -36.00 -26.51 -37.69
C SER A 671 -36.44 -25.11 -38.09
N ILE A 672 -37.01 -24.97 -39.29
CA ILE A 672 -37.53 -23.71 -39.81
C ILE A 672 -39.06 -23.81 -39.94
N PRO A 673 -39.85 -22.91 -39.31
CA PRO A 673 -41.29 -22.91 -39.44
C PRO A 673 -41.73 -22.37 -40.81
N SER A 674 -42.89 -22.83 -41.29
CA SER A 674 -43.42 -22.43 -42.60
C SER A 674 -43.65 -20.93 -42.75
N ASP A 675 -43.96 -20.25 -41.64
CA ASP A 675 -44.19 -18.81 -41.65
C ASP A 675 -42.87 -18.03 -41.86
N LEU A 676 -41.75 -18.53 -41.31
CA LEU A 676 -40.44 -17.95 -41.61
C LEU A 676 -40.04 -18.18 -43.08
N ILE A 677 -40.33 -19.37 -43.64
CA ILE A 677 -40.08 -19.63 -45.07
C ILE A 677 -40.83 -18.63 -45.95
N ARG A 678 -42.09 -18.33 -45.62
CA ARG A 678 -42.87 -17.32 -46.34
C ARG A 678 -42.30 -15.92 -46.18
N HIS A 679 -41.82 -15.58 -44.99
CA HIS A 679 -41.21 -14.30 -44.71
C HIS A 679 -39.90 -14.10 -45.50
N VAL A 680 -39.03 -15.11 -45.51
CA VAL A 680 -37.80 -15.15 -46.32
C VAL A 680 -38.08 -15.00 -47.82
N ILE A 681 -39.17 -15.59 -48.32
CA ILE A 681 -39.61 -15.40 -49.72
C ILE A 681 -40.04 -13.95 -49.97
N ALA A 682 -40.82 -13.37 -49.05
CA ALA A 682 -41.27 -11.98 -49.16
C ALA A 682 -40.07 -11.00 -49.15
N LEU A 683 -39.07 -11.22 -48.30
CA LEU A 683 -37.80 -10.47 -48.33
C LEU A 683 -37.10 -10.60 -49.69
N GLY A 684 -37.12 -11.79 -50.27
CA GLY A 684 -36.58 -12.03 -51.61
C GLY A 684 -37.29 -11.26 -52.72
N ASP A 685 -38.61 -11.02 -52.61
CA ASP A 685 -39.39 -10.27 -53.58
C ASP A 685 -39.03 -8.76 -53.62
N GLU A 686 -38.45 -8.25 -52.54
CA GLU A 686 -37.97 -6.87 -52.45
C GLU A 686 -36.68 -6.64 -53.25
N ARG A 687 -36.01 -7.72 -53.67
CA ARG A 687 -34.73 -7.70 -54.39
C ARG A 687 -34.85 -8.23 -55.81
N GLU A 688 -34.37 -7.46 -56.79
CA GLU A 688 -34.29 -7.91 -58.18
C GLU A 688 -33.29 -9.09 -58.30
N GLY A 689 -33.81 -10.28 -58.62
CA GLY A 689 -33.05 -11.54 -58.68
C GLY A 689 -33.23 -12.47 -57.46
N GLY A 690 -34.05 -12.08 -56.48
CA GLY A 690 -34.33 -12.87 -55.28
C GLY A 690 -33.26 -12.77 -54.18
N LEU A 691 -33.56 -13.36 -53.02
CA LEU A 691 -32.74 -13.22 -51.80
C LEU A 691 -31.30 -13.72 -51.96
N LEU A 692 -31.09 -14.76 -52.78
CA LEU A 692 -29.78 -15.39 -52.99
C LEU A 692 -28.87 -14.64 -53.99
N THR A 693 -29.33 -13.49 -54.49
CA THR A 693 -28.56 -12.70 -55.45
C THR A 693 -27.24 -12.21 -54.83
N GLY A 694 -26.11 -12.54 -55.46
CA GLY A 694 -24.78 -12.09 -55.01
C GLY A 694 -24.02 -13.10 -54.14
N LEU A 695 -24.63 -14.23 -53.75
CA LEU A 695 -23.93 -15.31 -53.04
C LEU A 695 -23.03 -16.13 -53.98
N VAL A 696 -21.94 -16.67 -53.43
CA VAL A 696 -20.86 -17.41 -54.13
C VAL A 696 -21.41 -18.60 -54.93
N ASP A 697 -22.37 -19.35 -54.37
CA ASP A 697 -22.94 -20.56 -54.95
C ASP A 697 -24.47 -20.50 -54.91
N THR A 698 -25.08 -19.80 -55.88
CA THR A 698 -26.54 -19.92 -56.06
C THR A 698 -26.88 -21.39 -56.37
N PRO A 699 -27.74 -22.05 -55.56
CA PRO A 699 -27.97 -23.48 -55.69
C PRO A 699 -28.53 -23.82 -57.07
N ILE A 700 -27.86 -24.73 -57.77
CA ILE A 700 -28.34 -25.26 -59.05
C ILE A 700 -29.10 -26.55 -58.77
N LEU A 701 -30.38 -26.56 -59.11
CA LEU A 701 -31.23 -27.74 -59.03
C LEU A 701 -31.16 -28.49 -60.37
N PRO A 702 -30.61 -29.72 -60.41
CA PRO A 702 -30.60 -30.53 -61.63
C PRO A 702 -32.00 -31.09 -61.87
N LEU A 703 -32.74 -30.51 -62.81
CA LEU A 703 -34.09 -30.94 -63.18
C LEU A 703 -34.06 -31.56 -64.58
N GLY A 704 -33.89 -32.89 -64.62
CA GLY A 704 -33.77 -33.64 -65.87
C GLY A 704 -32.45 -33.34 -66.60
N ASP A 705 -32.53 -32.89 -67.85
CA ASP A 705 -31.38 -32.51 -68.69
C ASP A 705 -31.02 -31.01 -68.59
N VAL A 706 -31.68 -30.25 -67.70
CA VAL A 706 -31.52 -28.79 -67.58
C VAL A 706 -31.21 -28.39 -66.15
N ASP A 707 -30.19 -27.57 -65.99
CA ASP A 707 -29.82 -26.93 -64.74
C ASP A 707 -30.72 -25.72 -64.47
N HIS A 708 -31.36 -25.67 -63.31
CA HIS A 708 -32.21 -24.55 -62.89
C HIS A 708 -31.58 -23.81 -61.71
N TYR A 709 -31.37 -22.50 -61.83
CA TYR A 709 -30.88 -21.67 -60.74
C TYR A 709 -32.01 -21.40 -59.74
N LEU A 710 -31.78 -21.68 -58.47
CA LEU A 710 -32.74 -21.41 -57.41
C LEU A 710 -32.77 -19.90 -57.12
N GLU A 711 -33.91 -19.29 -57.42
CA GLU A 711 -34.25 -17.93 -57.01
C GLU A 711 -35.25 -18.00 -55.85
N VAL A 712 -34.88 -17.45 -54.69
CA VAL A 712 -35.76 -17.34 -53.52
C VAL A 712 -36.56 -16.04 -53.65
N SER A 713 -37.70 -16.15 -54.32
CA SER A 713 -38.73 -15.12 -54.53
C SER A 713 -40.02 -15.83 -54.96
N ASP A 714 -41.18 -15.18 -54.88
CA ASP A 714 -42.44 -15.74 -55.38
C ASP A 714 -42.32 -16.08 -56.88
N GLN A 715 -41.63 -15.22 -57.65
CA GLN A 715 -41.40 -15.44 -59.07
C GLN A 715 -40.46 -16.62 -59.33
N GLY A 716 -39.41 -16.76 -58.52
CA GLY A 716 -38.44 -17.86 -58.57
C GLY A 716 -39.09 -19.22 -58.28
N PHE A 717 -39.90 -19.31 -57.22
CA PHE A 717 -40.64 -20.54 -56.89
C PHE A 717 -41.72 -20.88 -57.92
N GLN A 718 -42.37 -19.88 -58.54
CA GLN A 718 -43.28 -20.12 -59.67
C GLN A 718 -42.54 -20.69 -60.89
N ASN A 719 -41.36 -20.16 -61.21
CA ASN A 719 -40.53 -20.67 -62.30
C ASN A 719 -40.06 -22.11 -62.03
N LEU A 720 -39.67 -22.41 -60.78
CA LEU A 720 -39.31 -23.75 -60.34
C LEU A 720 -40.48 -24.74 -60.47
N SER A 721 -41.69 -24.32 -60.08
CA SER A 721 -42.90 -25.13 -60.22
C SER A 721 -43.23 -25.46 -61.68
N ILE A 722 -43.05 -24.49 -62.58
CA ILE A 722 -43.20 -24.70 -64.02
C ILE A 722 -42.13 -25.69 -64.54
N ALA A 723 -40.88 -25.56 -64.07
CA ALA A 723 -39.80 -26.47 -64.46
C ALA A 723 -40.03 -27.91 -63.97
N LEU A 724 -40.62 -28.10 -62.78
CA LEU A 724 -40.95 -29.42 -62.22
C LEU A 724 -42.12 -30.12 -62.92
N THR A 725 -42.97 -29.37 -63.63
CA THR A 725 -44.18 -29.88 -64.29
C THR A 725 -44.02 -30.09 -65.80
N GLN A 726 -42.88 -29.68 -66.37
CA GLN A 726 -42.45 -29.96 -67.75
C GLN A 726 -41.62 -31.24 -67.80
#